data_AF-A0A923NXT0-F1
#
_entry.id   AF-A0A923NXT0-F1
#
_cell.length_a   1.000
_cell.length_b   1.000
_cell.length_c   1.000
_cell.angle_alpha   90.00
_cell.angle_beta   90.00
_cell.angle_gamma   90.00
#
_symmetry.space_group_name_H-M   'P 1'
#
loop_
_entity.id
_entity.type
_entity.pdbx_description
1 polymer ?
#
loop_
_entity_poly.entity_id
_entity_poly.type
_entity_poly.pdbx_seq_one_letter_code
_entity_poly.pdbx_strand_id
1 'polypeptide(L)'
;MLNPSNPDSIAPILGFDRLDVDYPFSFTGDAENTPYHDEYAAINPATTLPAAGANYARVPQQQERKVLDDLVEKSAIPGASGEAVEQRIRSWLLRGAVREDDNDIILPVLGIWYNPDHRDNDPFGHILRATKHFYDPVYDRAFDYPNYCGTYTCVRSILWAMGRTNPLNPGSDLDDNARRNHFTWQDARNNYWWSLVLKRSGPNFIDDAIEDSKERLSRWATTINDLGHVIHLLQDAAQPQHVRNDAHGPPLAAAWPEGEADAAFESYTDYRVLRSRSDALAISIPTGNPLRRMYDDTLPTENNLPALRFGSPNYYPGGGGHVQFSTPVKFFTTRHIEPGMTETVLRSRRGLADLSNRSFFTAGTLPGYRECQPPGTSGCMPTSAPTYPLPPSDLTSSGYSEVSVPSGLRVHGRVVHLAEYAYPITDVIAPNYDQSANTLAAYGGKAPLVTKGIWRDIIPDDLQPQYLESTGYLITYNDMRYMADVMVPRAVGYSAGMIDFFFRGRLEVTSIDQSIFAVMNQGDPHTMDADGYPRKTGQPTKTFGFEAVRLMVRNATPAIVESGTGTNVPQGTGGTGARLVAIARYHRNACYKPDMSGERVQSYDSTIVEPSCAGNQPVRTSFQEISVSAPLTVAAGELDGAAVEKMFDFSDDPIPVNATDLFIQLAYRGPLGEEPDGIAVGSYDVSEPTFAAAWNNTDYFWNGSAWVAQNSSNPQKGVYSYWACAGVPSKFVYRYQGATGAFAMTTPPNPGYVRLAFLFGKPSSPNSRFAVRSVPIMQTSPSAQMRSGFTRGQIRQANKELVAPATLASPYLGCFQSPPTAAEYWCFDPVQKRRGIAFGDIAQPIYFSILDGTDVDSVPLPPWSSAQVRDGGEIKFNDAGALANCPPQPTAAPEEIEYLDWLEEAELLGEG
;
A
#
# COMPACT_ATOMS: atom_id res chain seq x y z
N MET A 1 8.62 -5.12 -3.25
CA MET A 1 8.34 -3.93 -2.42
C MET A 1 7.71 -4.16 -1.03
N LEU A 2 7.01 -5.27 -0.73
CA LEU A 2 6.28 -5.44 0.56
C LEU A 2 7.10 -6.10 1.70
N ASN A 3 8.35 -6.51 1.43
CA ASN A 3 9.25 -6.99 2.48
C ASN A 3 9.86 -5.78 3.21
N PRO A 4 9.61 -5.59 4.51
CA PRO A 4 10.12 -4.44 5.27
C PRO A 4 11.65 -4.43 5.42
N SER A 5 12.32 -5.56 5.16
CA SER A 5 13.79 -5.62 5.15
C SER A 5 14.42 -5.06 3.86
N ASN A 6 13.62 -4.76 2.83
CA ASN A 6 14.11 -4.15 1.60
C ASN A 6 14.23 -2.63 1.80
N PRO A 7 15.40 -2.00 1.53
CA PRO A 7 15.55 -0.55 1.66
C PRO A 7 14.59 0.24 0.74
N ASP A 8 14.20 -0.34 -0.39
CA ASP A 8 13.19 0.21 -1.30
C ASP A 8 11.78 -0.30 -0.98
N SER A 9 11.51 -0.73 0.25
CA SER A 9 10.17 -1.17 0.63
C SER A 9 9.20 0.02 0.72
N ILE A 10 7.95 -0.23 0.34
CA ILE A 10 6.83 0.70 0.60
C ILE A 10 6.23 0.44 1.99
N ALA A 11 6.53 -0.71 2.62
CA ALA A 11 5.91 -1.16 3.86
C ALA A 11 6.09 -0.16 5.01
N PRO A 12 7.27 0.46 5.24
CA PRO A 12 7.41 1.50 6.27
C PRO A 12 6.59 2.76 5.99
N ILE A 13 6.43 3.13 4.71
CA ILE A 13 5.61 4.29 4.32
C ILE A 13 4.12 3.98 4.59
N LEU A 14 3.68 2.75 4.36
CA LEU A 14 2.32 2.30 4.66
C LEU A 14 2.09 1.96 6.14
N GLY A 15 3.16 1.81 6.94
CA GLY A 15 3.11 1.35 8.33
C GLY A 15 2.84 -0.14 8.48
N PHE A 16 3.07 -0.96 7.45
CA PHE A 16 2.85 -2.42 7.49
C PHE A 16 3.84 -3.13 8.42
N ASP A 17 5.00 -2.53 8.68
CA ASP A 17 5.99 -3.00 9.65
C ASP A 17 5.53 -2.86 11.12
N ARG A 18 4.53 -2.01 11.37
CA ARG A 18 3.90 -1.82 12.68
C ARG A 18 2.73 -2.78 12.94
N LEU A 19 2.26 -3.49 11.92
CA LEU A 19 1.20 -4.48 12.04
C LEU A 19 1.72 -5.77 12.70
N ASP A 20 0.78 -6.62 13.12
CA ASP A 20 1.08 -7.98 13.53
C ASP A 20 1.61 -8.78 12.32
N VAL A 21 2.60 -9.64 12.55
CA VAL A 21 3.25 -10.38 11.46
C VAL A 21 2.38 -11.53 10.94
N ASP A 22 1.56 -12.09 11.82
CA ASP A 22 0.71 -13.25 11.56
C ASP A 22 -0.70 -12.81 11.17
N TYR A 23 -1.23 -11.76 11.82
CA TYR A 23 -2.58 -11.24 11.61
C TYR A 23 -2.60 -9.75 11.23
N PRO A 24 -1.90 -9.33 10.16
CA PRO A 24 -1.67 -7.92 9.84
C PRO A 24 -2.94 -7.11 9.58
N PHE A 25 -4.00 -7.74 9.07
CA PHE A 25 -5.27 -7.09 8.75
C PHE A 25 -6.39 -7.43 9.73
N SER A 26 -6.08 -8.14 10.82
CA SER A 26 -7.02 -8.41 11.90
C SER A 26 -7.13 -7.20 12.82
N PHE A 27 -8.36 -6.81 13.17
CA PHE A 27 -8.59 -5.71 14.10
C PHE A 27 -8.18 -6.03 15.54
N THR A 28 -8.31 -7.29 15.93
CA THR A 28 -7.98 -7.83 17.26
C THR A 28 -6.56 -8.36 17.35
N GLY A 29 -5.89 -8.57 16.21
CA GLY A 29 -4.55 -9.17 16.14
C GLY A 29 -4.56 -10.68 16.39
N ASP A 30 -5.71 -11.33 16.28
CA ASP A 30 -5.88 -12.78 16.42
C ASP A 30 -6.43 -13.41 15.12
N ALA A 31 -6.69 -14.71 15.18
CA ALA A 31 -7.14 -15.54 14.07
C ALA A 31 -8.60 -15.31 13.62
N GLU A 32 -9.22 -14.19 13.99
CA GLU A 32 -10.52 -13.81 13.43
C GLU A 32 -10.48 -13.69 11.90
N ASN A 33 -11.55 -14.15 11.24
CA ASN A 33 -11.68 -14.08 9.79
C ASN A 33 -11.81 -12.61 9.35
N THR A 34 -10.71 -12.02 8.89
CA THR A 34 -10.73 -10.69 8.27
C THR A 34 -11.48 -10.77 6.94
N PRO A 35 -12.50 -9.91 6.69
CA PRO A 35 -13.22 -9.91 5.43
C PRO A 35 -12.47 -9.15 4.33
N TYR A 36 -12.87 -9.40 3.08
CA TYR A 36 -12.53 -8.62 1.89
C TYR A 36 -13.82 -8.25 1.14
N HIS A 37 -13.75 -7.38 0.13
CA HIS A 37 -14.94 -6.74 -0.46
C HIS A 37 -15.10 -7.04 -1.95
N ASP A 38 -16.30 -7.47 -2.35
CA ASP A 38 -16.73 -7.67 -3.75
C ASP A 38 -17.82 -6.66 -4.06
N GLU A 39 -17.40 -5.44 -4.35
CA GLU A 39 -18.31 -4.29 -4.49
C GLU A 39 -18.44 -3.86 -5.94
N TYR A 40 -19.55 -3.19 -6.25
CA TYR A 40 -19.71 -2.55 -7.56
C TYR A 40 -18.54 -1.63 -7.89
N ALA A 41 -18.23 -1.54 -9.19
CA ALA A 41 -17.30 -0.56 -9.70
C ALA A 41 -17.68 0.87 -9.27
N ALA A 42 -16.73 1.58 -8.67
CA ALA A 42 -16.93 2.93 -8.18
C ALA A 42 -16.71 3.98 -9.28
N ILE A 43 -17.70 4.86 -9.48
CA ILE A 43 -17.64 5.93 -10.49
C ILE A 43 -16.66 7.05 -10.10
N ASN A 44 -16.50 7.32 -8.80
CA ASN A 44 -15.55 8.31 -8.29
C ASN A 44 -14.98 7.89 -6.92
N PRO A 45 -14.09 6.89 -6.92
CA PRO A 45 -13.54 6.30 -5.69
C PRO A 45 -12.71 7.32 -4.87
N ALA A 46 -12.28 8.43 -5.48
CA ALA A 46 -11.54 9.48 -4.78
C ALA A 46 -12.41 10.30 -3.80
N THR A 47 -13.73 10.38 -4.01
CA THR A 47 -14.66 11.16 -3.17
C THR A 47 -15.84 10.38 -2.64
N THR A 48 -16.13 9.25 -3.26
CA THR A 48 -17.30 8.45 -2.92
C THR A 48 -16.79 7.28 -2.09
N LEU A 49 -17.14 7.30 -0.81
CA LEU A 49 -17.03 6.11 0.02
C LEU A 49 -17.91 5.01 -0.59
N PRO A 50 -17.43 3.77 -0.65
CA PRO A 50 -18.27 2.68 -1.10
C PRO A 50 -19.48 2.55 -0.16
N ALA A 51 -20.61 2.12 -0.71
CA ALA A 51 -21.74 1.71 0.12
C ALA A 51 -21.37 0.36 0.74
N ALA A 52 -20.55 0.37 1.79
CA ALA A 52 -20.10 -0.81 2.50
C ALA A 52 -21.30 -1.50 3.18
N GLY A 53 -21.96 -2.38 2.45
CA GLY A 53 -23.01 -3.25 2.96
C GLY A 53 -22.43 -4.61 3.32
N ALA A 54 -22.88 -5.20 4.42
CA ALA A 54 -22.50 -6.56 4.83
C ALA A 54 -22.71 -7.62 3.74
N ASN A 55 -23.57 -7.35 2.74
CA ASN A 55 -23.86 -8.24 1.62
C ASN A 55 -22.69 -8.41 0.62
N TYR A 56 -21.69 -7.53 0.65
CA TYR A 56 -20.52 -7.56 -0.24
C TYR A 56 -19.23 -7.95 0.48
N ALA A 57 -19.28 -8.08 1.80
CA ALA A 57 -18.16 -8.56 2.59
C ALA A 57 -18.05 -10.08 2.45
N ARG A 58 -16.90 -10.55 1.96
CA ARG A 58 -16.55 -11.95 1.77
C ARG A 58 -15.53 -12.37 2.82
N VAL A 59 -15.52 -13.64 3.20
CA VAL A 59 -14.57 -14.17 4.19
C VAL A 59 -13.73 -15.31 3.58
N PRO A 60 -12.51 -15.53 4.09
CA PRO A 60 -11.67 -16.65 3.69
C PRO A 60 -12.35 -18.03 3.83
N GLN A 61 -12.30 -18.85 2.79
CA GLN A 61 -13.00 -20.15 2.70
C GLN A 61 -12.06 -21.37 2.80
N GLN A 62 -12.60 -22.57 3.05
CA GLN A 62 -11.78 -23.79 3.18
C GLN A 62 -11.00 -24.12 1.90
N GLN A 63 -11.53 -23.80 0.71
CA GLN A 63 -10.86 -24.10 -0.56
C GLN A 63 -9.49 -23.42 -0.66
N GLU A 64 -9.41 -22.13 -0.33
CA GLU A 64 -8.15 -21.37 -0.32
C GLU A 64 -7.18 -21.91 0.74
N ARG A 65 -7.72 -22.28 1.92
CA ARG A 65 -6.93 -22.83 3.03
C ARG A 65 -6.30 -24.16 2.65
N LYS A 66 -7.08 -25.05 2.03
CA LYS A 66 -6.60 -26.36 1.59
C LYS A 66 -5.41 -26.24 0.63
N VAL A 67 -5.48 -25.36 -0.36
CA VAL A 67 -4.35 -25.15 -1.30
C VAL A 67 -3.10 -24.70 -0.54
N LEU A 68 -3.26 -23.79 0.42
CA LEU A 68 -2.15 -23.31 1.24
C LEU A 68 -1.60 -24.41 2.15
N ASP A 69 -2.45 -25.18 2.81
CA ASP A 69 -2.09 -26.32 3.65
C ASP A 69 -1.32 -27.37 2.85
N ASP A 70 -1.79 -27.72 1.65
CA ASP A 70 -1.13 -28.66 0.76
C ASP A 70 0.27 -28.13 0.39
N LEU A 71 0.42 -26.84 0.06
CA LEU A 71 1.72 -26.23 -0.24
C LEU A 71 2.66 -26.23 0.98
N VAL A 72 2.14 -26.01 2.19
CA VAL A 72 2.93 -26.05 3.43
C VAL A 72 3.34 -27.48 3.76
N GLU A 73 2.42 -28.44 3.70
CA GLU A 73 2.67 -29.86 3.96
C GLU A 73 3.76 -30.39 3.02
N LYS A 74 3.72 -30.01 1.74
CA LYS A 74 4.70 -30.42 0.74
C LYS A 74 5.98 -29.59 0.75
N SER A 75 6.15 -28.69 1.73
CA SER A 75 7.32 -27.81 1.87
C SER A 75 7.58 -26.94 0.63
N ALA A 76 6.54 -26.64 -0.15
CA ALA A 76 6.62 -25.74 -1.31
C ALA A 76 6.76 -24.27 -0.89
N ILE A 77 6.40 -23.94 0.35
CA ILE A 77 6.61 -22.62 0.98
C ILE A 77 7.60 -22.78 2.14
N PRO A 78 8.93 -22.57 1.92
CA PRO A 78 9.93 -22.76 2.95
C PRO A 78 9.68 -21.89 4.19
N GLY A 79 9.77 -22.50 5.39
CA GLY A 79 9.62 -21.79 6.67
C GLY A 79 8.19 -21.38 7.02
N ALA A 80 7.18 -21.89 6.31
CA ALA A 80 5.78 -21.76 6.71
C ALA A 80 5.37 -22.93 7.64
N SER A 81 4.76 -22.62 8.77
CA SER A 81 4.15 -23.60 9.68
C SER A 81 3.08 -22.93 10.55
N GLY A 82 1.96 -23.63 10.80
CA GLY A 82 0.90 -23.20 11.71
C GLY A 82 -0.21 -22.38 11.06
N GLU A 83 -1.35 -22.28 11.75
CA GLU A 83 -2.59 -21.65 11.27
C GLU A 83 -2.43 -20.15 10.94
N ALA A 84 -1.50 -19.47 11.62
CA ALA A 84 -1.16 -18.06 11.38
C ALA A 84 -0.66 -17.77 9.96
N VAL A 85 -0.07 -18.76 9.26
CA VAL A 85 0.43 -18.57 7.89
C VAL A 85 -0.68 -18.09 6.96
N GLU A 86 -1.90 -18.54 7.19
CA GLU A 86 -3.09 -18.24 6.39
C GLU A 86 -3.47 -16.75 6.33
N GLN A 87 -3.07 -15.97 7.34
CA GLN A 87 -3.51 -14.59 7.52
C GLN A 87 -2.44 -13.56 7.15
N ARG A 88 -1.22 -14.02 6.85
CA ARG A 88 -0.09 -13.18 6.43
C ARG A 88 -0.38 -12.50 5.08
N ILE A 89 0.23 -11.33 4.84
CA ILE A 89 0.08 -10.55 3.60
C ILE A 89 0.30 -11.40 2.34
N ARG A 90 1.32 -12.28 2.33
CA ARG A 90 1.61 -13.16 1.19
C ARG A 90 0.48 -14.15 0.88
N SER A 91 -0.26 -14.56 1.90
CA SER A 91 -1.36 -15.51 1.78
C SER A 91 -2.61 -14.82 1.26
N TRP A 92 -2.83 -13.55 1.60
CA TRP A 92 -3.87 -12.72 0.98
C TRP A 92 -3.71 -12.60 -0.54
N LEU A 93 -2.47 -12.46 -1.01
CA LEU A 93 -2.17 -12.43 -2.45
C LEU A 93 -2.49 -13.78 -3.10
N LEU A 94 -2.08 -14.88 -2.47
CA LEU A 94 -2.36 -16.24 -2.93
C LEU A 94 -3.86 -16.55 -2.94
N ARG A 95 -4.63 -16.08 -1.95
CA ARG A 95 -6.08 -16.25 -1.90
C ARG A 95 -6.73 -15.66 -3.15
N GLY A 96 -6.42 -14.40 -3.48
CA GLY A 96 -6.95 -13.78 -4.69
C GLY A 96 -6.60 -14.57 -5.95
N ALA A 97 -5.37 -15.10 -6.03
CA ALA A 97 -4.97 -15.93 -7.16
C ALA A 97 -5.75 -17.25 -7.24
N VAL A 98 -6.02 -17.92 -6.11
CA VAL A 98 -6.85 -19.13 -6.07
C VAL A 98 -8.31 -18.82 -6.44
N ARG A 99 -8.82 -17.66 -6.02
CA ARG A 99 -10.21 -17.25 -6.22
C ARG A 99 -10.52 -16.78 -7.64
N GLU A 100 -9.52 -16.38 -8.43
CA GLU A 100 -9.75 -16.05 -9.84
C GLU A 100 -10.12 -17.28 -10.68
N ASP A 101 -9.79 -18.48 -10.20
CA ASP A 101 -10.21 -19.75 -10.78
C ASP A 101 -11.60 -20.22 -10.31
N ASP A 102 -12.24 -19.49 -9.40
CA ASP A 102 -13.54 -19.89 -8.88
C ASP A 102 -14.65 -19.69 -9.92
N ASN A 103 -15.26 -20.82 -10.24
CA ASN A 103 -16.39 -20.92 -11.16
C ASN A 103 -17.65 -21.26 -10.34
N ASP A 104 -18.64 -20.36 -10.34
CA ASP A 104 -19.84 -20.42 -9.49
C ASP A 104 -20.95 -21.31 -10.06
N ILE A 105 -20.63 -22.21 -10.98
CA ILE A 105 -21.62 -23.07 -11.63
C ILE A 105 -21.85 -24.35 -10.80
N ILE A 106 -22.98 -24.40 -10.10
CA ILE A 106 -23.51 -25.63 -9.50
C ILE A 106 -24.30 -26.38 -10.59
N LEU A 107 -23.71 -27.43 -11.17
CA LEU A 107 -24.43 -28.34 -12.08
C LEU A 107 -25.17 -29.42 -11.26
N PRO A 108 -26.52 -29.46 -11.24
CA PRO A 108 -27.28 -30.32 -10.33
C PRO A 108 -27.21 -31.83 -10.65
N VAL A 109 -26.64 -32.22 -11.79
CA VAL A 109 -26.84 -33.57 -12.35
C VAL A 109 -25.71 -34.55 -12.00
N LEU A 110 -24.52 -34.11 -11.56
CA LEU A 110 -23.38 -35.01 -11.36
C LEU A 110 -22.45 -34.73 -10.15
N GLY A 111 -22.85 -33.95 -9.14
CA GLY A 111 -22.21 -34.00 -7.80
C GLY A 111 -20.69 -33.75 -7.69
N ILE A 112 -20.01 -33.18 -8.69
CA ILE A 112 -18.53 -33.11 -8.71
C ILE A 112 -17.95 -31.99 -7.84
N TRP A 113 -18.78 -31.05 -7.43
CA TRP A 113 -18.41 -29.94 -6.54
C TRP A 113 -19.31 -29.89 -5.31
N TYR A 114 -19.72 -31.07 -4.82
CA TYR A 114 -20.48 -31.20 -3.57
C TYR A 114 -19.53 -31.06 -2.37
N ASN A 115 -18.84 -29.92 -2.27
CA ASN A 115 -18.23 -29.53 -1.01
C ASN A 115 -19.36 -28.92 -0.14
N PRO A 116 -19.61 -29.42 1.09
CA PRO A 116 -20.54 -28.78 2.01
C PRO A 116 -20.13 -27.34 2.39
N ASP A 117 -18.88 -26.94 2.13
CA ASP A 117 -18.46 -25.53 2.16
C ASP A 117 -18.76 -24.90 0.80
N HIS A 118 -19.85 -24.13 0.73
CA HIS A 118 -20.28 -23.47 -0.50
C HIS A 118 -19.17 -22.53 -0.99
N ARG A 119 -18.70 -22.73 -2.23
CA ARG A 119 -18.03 -21.64 -2.98
C ARG A 119 -18.89 -20.40 -2.79
N ASP A 120 -18.32 -19.36 -2.19
CA ASP A 120 -19.10 -18.19 -1.77
C ASP A 120 -19.93 -17.69 -2.95
N ASN A 121 -21.25 -17.66 -2.79
CA ASN A 121 -22.14 -17.26 -3.86
C ASN A 121 -21.76 -15.84 -4.26
N ASP A 122 -21.24 -15.64 -5.47
CA ASP A 122 -20.97 -14.29 -5.94
C ASP A 122 -22.25 -13.45 -5.79
N PRO A 123 -22.18 -12.33 -5.06
CA PRO A 123 -23.37 -11.54 -4.72
C PRO A 123 -24.07 -10.94 -5.95
N PHE A 124 -23.43 -11.01 -7.11
CA PHE A 124 -23.93 -10.55 -8.41
C PHE A 124 -24.33 -11.70 -9.34
N GLY A 125 -24.54 -12.90 -8.79
CA GLY A 125 -25.06 -14.08 -9.49
C GLY A 125 -23.97 -14.95 -10.12
N HIS A 126 -24.36 -16.09 -10.71
CA HIS A 126 -23.38 -17.06 -11.21
C HIS A 126 -22.41 -16.48 -12.25
N ILE A 127 -21.12 -16.74 -12.04
CA ILE A 127 -20.01 -16.34 -12.90
C ILE A 127 -19.14 -17.53 -13.26
N LEU A 128 -18.66 -17.57 -14.50
CA LEU A 128 -17.63 -18.51 -14.96
C LEU A 128 -16.38 -17.71 -15.30
N ARG A 129 -15.39 -17.67 -14.42
CA ARG A 129 -14.19 -16.83 -14.61
C ARG A 129 -13.26 -17.37 -15.68
N ALA A 130 -13.14 -18.70 -15.79
CA ALA A 130 -12.21 -19.36 -16.72
C ALA A 130 -12.35 -18.92 -18.20
N THR A 131 -13.55 -18.58 -18.68
CA THR A 131 -13.72 -18.10 -20.07
C THR A 131 -13.12 -16.71 -20.33
N LYS A 132 -12.61 -16.04 -19.29
CA LYS A 132 -11.97 -14.73 -19.34
C LYS A 132 -10.46 -14.80 -19.12
N HIS A 133 -9.87 -15.98 -18.93
CA HIS A 133 -8.43 -16.13 -18.75
C HIS A 133 -7.63 -16.00 -20.05
N PHE A 134 -8.31 -16.15 -21.18
CA PHE A 134 -7.70 -16.16 -22.51
C PHE A 134 -7.44 -14.77 -23.08
N TYR A 135 -6.26 -14.60 -23.69
CA TYR A 135 -5.95 -13.44 -24.50
C TYR A 135 -4.93 -13.75 -25.59
N ASP A 136 -5.36 -13.68 -26.85
CA ASP A 136 -4.49 -13.85 -28.01
C ASP A 136 -3.88 -12.50 -28.43
N PRO A 137 -2.58 -12.27 -28.17
CA PRO A 137 -1.93 -11.01 -28.49
C PRO A 137 -1.62 -10.85 -29.98
N VAL A 138 -1.74 -11.90 -30.80
CA VAL A 138 -1.51 -11.83 -32.23
C VAL A 138 -2.77 -11.25 -32.89
N TYR A 139 -3.95 -11.80 -32.60
CA TYR A 139 -5.22 -11.38 -33.24
C TYR A 139 -6.10 -10.43 -32.44
N ASP A 140 -5.76 -10.16 -31.18
CA ASP A 140 -6.53 -9.27 -30.30
C ASP A 140 -7.89 -9.81 -29.90
N ARG A 141 -7.94 -11.10 -29.62
CA ARG A 141 -9.19 -11.79 -29.31
C ARG A 141 -9.17 -12.43 -27.94
N ALA A 142 -10.38 -12.55 -27.40
CA ALA A 142 -10.67 -13.33 -26.20
C ALA A 142 -10.81 -14.81 -26.56
N PHE A 143 -11.21 -15.61 -25.57
CA PHE A 143 -11.89 -16.88 -25.83
C PHE A 143 -13.12 -16.63 -26.74
N ASP A 144 -13.26 -17.36 -27.84
CA ASP A 144 -14.28 -17.09 -28.86
C ASP A 144 -15.17 -18.30 -29.21
N TYR A 145 -15.24 -19.29 -28.33
CA TYR A 145 -16.09 -20.48 -28.51
C TYR A 145 -17.60 -20.16 -28.39
N PRO A 146 -18.40 -20.28 -29.47
CA PRO A 146 -19.76 -19.74 -29.50
C PRO A 146 -20.70 -20.26 -28.41
N ASN A 147 -20.66 -21.56 -28.11
CA ASN A 147 -21.53 -22.16 -27.09
C ASN A 147 -21.22 -21.65 -25.68
N TYR A 148 -19.93 -21.50 -25.37
CA TYR A 148 -19.45 -21.01 -24.09
C TYR A 148 -19.68 -19.51 -23.95
N CYS A 149 -19.31 -18.73 -24.98
CA CYS A 149 -19.43 -17.29 -24.96
C CYS A 149 -20.88 -16.81 -25.01
N GLY A 150 -21.78 -17.54 -25.68
CA GLY A 150 -23.21 -17.26 -25.66
C GLY A 150 -23.86 -17.49 -24.29
N THR A 151 -23.33 -18.43 -23.49
CA THR A 151 -23.89 -18.78 -22.18
C THR A 151 -23.24 -18.00 -21.04
N TYR A 152 -21.92 -17.85 -21.07
CA TYR A 152 -21.13 -17.38 -19.93
C TYR A 152 -20.43 -16.06 -20.17
N THR A 153 -20.56 -15.46 -21.36
CA THR A 153 -19.78 -14.32 -21.85
C THR A 153 -18.28 -14.59 -21.92
N CYS A 154 -17.62 -14.00 -22.91
CA CYS A 154 -16.18 -14.07 -23.06
C CYS A 154 -15.66 -12.66 -23.31
N VAL A 155 -14.62 -12.27 -22.57
CA VAL A 155 -13.93 -11.00 -22.73
C VAL A 155 -12.43 -11.27 -22.69
N ARG A 156 -11.64 -10.36 -23.28
CA ARG A 156 -10.18 -10.50 -23.28
C ARG A 156 -9.69 -10.46 -21.83
N SER A 157 -8.77 -11.35 -21.47
CA SER A 157 -8.18 -11.39 -20.12
C SER A 157 -7.62 -10.04 -19.68
N ILE A 158 -7.01 -9.28 -20.59
CA ILE A 158 -6.53 -7.92 -20.28
C ILE A 158 -7.65 -6.94 -19.88
N LEU A 159 -8.87 -7.06 -20.42
CA LEU A 159 -10.01 -6.22 -20.01
C LEU A 159 -10.53 -6.68 -18.65
N TRP A 160 -10.65 -8.00 -18.50
CA TRP A 160 -11.09 -8.66 -17.27
C TRP A 160 -10.18 -8.35 -16.08
N ALA A 161 -8.87 -8.30 -16.31
CA ALA A 161 -7.85 -7.98 -15.31
C ALA A 161 -7.81 -6.49 -14.97
N MET A 162 -7.89 -5.60 -15.96
CA MET A 162 -7.65 -4.17 -15.73
C MET A 162 -8.87 -3.43 -15.18
N GLY A 163 -10.09 -3.88 -15.51
CA GLY A 163 -11.32 -3.16 -15.14
C GLY A 163 -11.52 -1.87 -15.94
N ARG A 164 -11.05 -1.89 -17.19
CA ARG A 164 -10.92 -0.73 -18.08
C ARG A 164 -11.55 -1.03 -19.44
N THR A 165 -12.05 -0.01 -20.13
CA THR A 165 -12.78 -0.17 -21.40
C THR A 165 -11.87 -0.44 -22.60
N ASN A 166 -10.64 0.08 -22.62
CA ASN A 166 -9.71 -0.09 -23.73
C ASN A 166 -8.23 0.09 -23.33
N PRO A 167 -7.65 -0.81 -22.52
CA PRO A 167 -6.31 -0.66 -21.96
C PRO A 167 -5.19 -0.64 -23.02
N LEU A 168 -5.47 -1.09 -24.26
CA LEU A 168 -4.53 -1.02 -25.39
C LEU A 168 -4.55 0.32 -26.12
N ASN A 169 -5.49 1.23 -25.80
CA ASN A 169 -5.54 2.57 -26.36
C ASN A 169 -5.70 3.60 -25.24
N PRO A 170 -4.57 4.02 -24.61
CA PRO A 170 -4.58 4.92 -23.46
C PRO A 170 -5.35 6.23 -23.67
N GLY A 171 -5.39 6.76 -24.90
CA GLY A 171 -6.10 8.01 -25.20
C GLY A 171 -7.63 7.91 -25.14
N SER A 172 -8.18 6.70 -25.13
CA SER A 172 -9.62 6.43 -25.02
C SER A 172 -9.98 5.55 -23.82
N ASP A 173 -8.99 5.19 -23.00
CA ASP A 173 -9.15 4.22 -21.94
C ASP A 173 -9.81 4.86 -20.70
N LEU A 174 -10.90 4.25 -20.25
CA LEU A 174 -11.71 4.73 -19.12
C LEU A 174 -12.01 3.57 -18.17
N ASP A 175 -12.37 3.89 -16.93
CA ASP A 175 -12.90 2.91 -15.98
C ASP A 175 -14.17 2.28 -16.54
N ASP A 176 -14.22 0.95 -16.55
CA ASP A 176 -15.43 0.21 -16.92
C ASP A 176 -16.30 0.04 -15.67
N ASN A 177 -17.25 0.95 -15.47
CA ASN A 177 -18.18 0.91 -14.34
C ASN A 177 -19.32 -0.11 -14.52
N ALA A 178 -19.43 -0.76 -15.67
CA ALA A 178 -20.45 -1.77 -15.96
C ALA A 178 -19.89 -3.21 -15.98
N ARG A 179 -18.59 -3.36 -15.66
CA ARG A 179 -17.92 -4.65 -15.64
C ARG A 179 -18.52 -5.59 -14.61
N ARG A 180 -18.39 -6.89 -14.89
CA ARG A 180 -18.84 -7.97 -14.00
C ARG A 180 -17.74 -8.45 -13.03
N ASN A 181 -16.46 -8.27 -13.37
CA ASN A 181 -15.37 -8.58 -12.44
C ASN A 181 -15.21 -7.44 -11.44
N HIS A 182 -15.15 -7.73 -10.14
CA HIS A 182 -14.91 -6.74 -9.09
C HIS A 182 -13.59 -6.95 -8.33
N PHE A 183 -12.68 -7.73 -8.92
CA PHE A 183 -11.33 -7.97 -8.42
C PHE A 183 -10.29 -7.55 -9.47
N THR A 184 -10.44 -6.36 -10.02
CA THR A 184 -9.60 -5.82 -11.11
C THR A 184 -8.45 -4.95 -10.60
N TRP A 185 -7.52 -4.57 -11.48
CA TRP A 185 -6.48 -3.56 -11.18
C TRP A 185 -7.08 -2.27 -10.63
N GLN A 186 -8.19 -1.82 -11.24
CA GLN A 186 -8.90 -0.62 -10.79
C GLN A 186 -9.57 -0.82 -9.43
N ASP A 187 -10.10 -2.01 -9.11
CA ASP A 187 -10.62 -2.31 -7.76
C ASP A 187 -9.51 -2.30 -6.72
N ALA A 188 -8.37 -2.94 -7.03
CA ALA A 188 -7.20 -2.92 -6.16
C ALA A 188 -6.75 -1.47 -5.86
N ARG A 189 -6.72 -0.60 -6.89
CA ARG A 189 -6.43 0.84 -6.73
C ARG A 189 -7.44 1.56 -5.84
N ASN A 190 -8.72 1.27 -6.02
CA ASN A 190 -9.80 1.88 -5.24
C ASN A 190 -9.69 1.47 -3.77
N ASN A 191 -9.52 0.19 -3.50
CA ASN A 191 -9.33 -0.34 -2.15
C ASN A 191 -8.04 0.18 -1.51
N TYR A 192 -6.96 0.34 -2.29
CA TYR A 192 -5.73 0.97 -1.80
C TYR A 192 -6.02 2.41 -1.35
N TRP A 193 -6.68 3.22 -2.18
CA TRP A 193 -7.05 4.58 -1.79
C TRP A 193 -7.93 4.60 -0.53
N TRP A 194 -8.98 3.80 -0.47
CA TRP A 194 -9.88 3.77 0.70
C TRP A 194 -9.20 3.26 1.97
N SER A 195 -8.29 2.30 1.87
CA SER A 195 -7.51 1.85 3.03
C SER A 195 -6.70 2.97 3.70
N LEU A 196 -6.40 4.06 2.96
CA LEU A 196 -5.71 5.24 3.46
C LEU A 196 -6.67 6.31 4.01
N VAL A 197 -7.78 6.57 3.31
CA VAL A 197 -8.63 7.77 3.57
C VAL A 197 -10.02 7.47 4.14
N LEU A 198 -10.42 6.19 4.23
CA LEU A 198 -11.79 5.84 4.59
C LEU A 198 -12.12 6.28 6.02
N LYS A 199 -13.18 7.09 6.10
CA LYS A 199 -13.76 7.61 7.32
C LYS A 199 -15.24 7.91 7.09
N ARG A 200 -16.13 7.39 7.94
CA ARG A 200 -17.59 7.64 7.81
C ARG A 200 -17.92 9.10 8.12
N SER A 201 -18.91 9.64 7.41
CA SER A 201 -19.36 11.03 7.61
C SER A 201 -20.15 11.18 8.90
N GLY A 202 -19.77 12.12 9.75
CA GLY A 202 -20.52 12.43 10.97
C GLY A 202 -19.63 12.89 12.12
N PRO A 203 -20.20 13.11 13.32
CA PRO A 203 -19.41 13.31 14.52
C PRO A 203 -18.52 12.08 14.77
N ASN A 204 -17.29 12.28 15.23
CA ASN A 204 -16.41 11.17 15.63
C ASN A 204 -17.00 10.46 16.87
N PHE A 205 -17.86 9.46 16.67
CA PHE A 205 -18.27 8.54 17.72
C PHE A 205 -17.31 7.35 17.78
N ILE A 206 -17.13 6.78 18.97
CA ILE A 206 -16.16 5.70 19.16
C ILE A 206 -16.49 4.46 18.33
N ASP A 207 -17.78 4.11 18.21
CA ASP A 207 -18.23 2.95 17.43
C ASP A 207 -17.91 3.13 15.94
N ASP A 208 -18.19 4.31 15.38
CA ASP A 208 -17.85 4.64 13.99
C ASP A 208 -16.34 4.60 13.75
N ALA A 209 -15.55 5.10 14.69
CA ALA A 209 -14.09 5.10 14.60
C ALA A 209 -13.50 3.67 14.64
N ILE A 210 -14.09 2.78 15.46
CA ILE A 210 -13.76 1.35 15.51
C ILE A 210 -14.10 0.70 14.16
N GLU A 211 -15.31 0.92 13.66
CA GLU A 211 -15.74 0.34 12.38
C GLU A 211 -14.94 0.90 11.20
N ASP A 212 -14.52 2.17 11.24
CA ASP A 212 -13.67 2.78 10.21
C ASP A 212 -12.28 2.13 10.21
N SER A 213 -11.72 1.88 11.41
CA SER A 213 -10.44 1.19 11.56
C SER A 213 -10.51 -0.25 11.07
N LYS A 214 -11.57 -0.99 11.42
CA LYS A 214 -11.82 -2.35 10.91
C LYS A 214 -11.91 -2.35 9.40
N GLU A 215 -12.73 -1.46 8.85
CA GLU A 215 -12.94 -1.40 7.41
C GLU A 215 -11.64 -1.05 6.67
N ARG A 216 -10.84 -0.08 7.13
CA ARG A 216 -9.53 0.21 6.49
C ARG A 216 -8.61 -1.01 6.44
N LEU A 217 -8.58 -1.84 7.48
CA LEU A 217 -7.80 -3.10 7.47
C LEU A 217 -8.39 -4.11 6.46
N SER A 218 -9.71 -4.25 6.41
CA SER A 218 -10.38 -5.07 5.38
C SER A 218 -10.10 -4.55 3.96
N ARG A 219 -10.05 -3.22 3.75
CA ARG A 219 -9.68 -2.62 2.45
C ARG A 219 -8.24 -2.92 2.07
N TRP A 220 -7.33 -3.00 3.04
CA TRP A 220 -5.97 -3.50 2.78
C TRP A 220 -5.96 -4.98 2.38
N ALA A 221 -6.73 -5.82 3.07
CA ALA A 221 -6.90 -7.22 2.69
C ALA A 221 -7.45 -7.36 1.26
N THR A 222 -8.51 -6.60 0.93
CA THR A 222 -9.08 -6.53 -0.43
C THR A 222 -8.06 -6.07 -1.45
N THR A 223 -7.30 -5.00 -1.19
CA THR A 223 -6.26 -4.48 -2.11
C THR A 223 -5.28 -5.58 -2.53
N ILE A 224 -4.79 -6.37 -1.56
CA ILE A 224 -3.83 -7.44 -1.81
C ILE A 224 -4.50 -8.65 -2.47
N ASN A 225 -5.76 -8.94 -2.12
CA ASN A 225 -6.55 -9.99 -2.74
C ASN A 225 -6.86 -9.69 -4.22
N ASP A 226 -7.37 -8.50 -4.53
CA ASP A 226 -7.65 -8.02 -5.89
C ASP A 226 -6.39 -8.09 -6.76
N LEU A 227 -5.23 -7.69 -6.22
CA LEU A 227 -3.97 -7.82 -6.92
C LEU A 227 -3.60 -9.28 -7.20
N GLY A 228 -3.98 -10.21 -6.32
CA GLY A 228 -3.85 -11.65 -6.53
C GLY A 228 -4.66 -12.16 -7.72
N HIS A 229 -5.91 -11.69 -7.88
CA HIS A 229 -6.74 -11.99 -9.06
C HIS A 229 -6.07 -11.51 -10.36
N VAL A 230 -5.56 -10.28 -10.38
CA VAL A 230 -4.86 -9.73 -11.55
C VAL A 230 -3.59 -10.51 -11.87
N ILE A 231 -2.83 -10.89 -10.85
CA ILE A 231 -1.60 -11.67 -11.00
C ILE A 231 -1.88 -13.07 -11.52
N HIS A 232 -2.97 -13.71 -11.12
CA HIS A 232 -3.40 -14.99 -11.68
C HIS A 232 -3.56 -14.91 -13.19
N LEU A 233 -4.31 -13.92 -13.69
CA LEU A 233 -4.50 -13.71 -15.13
C LEU A 233 -3.16 -13.42 -15.86
N LEU A 234 -2.23 -12.74 -15.18
CA LEU A 234 -0.88 -12.54 -15.72
C LEU A 234 -0.09 -13.85 -15.76
N GLN A 235 -0.25 -14.73 -14.78
CA GLN A 235 0.38 -16.05 -14.75
C GLN A 235 -0.21 -16.97 -15.83
N ASP A 236 -1.52 -16.89 -16.09
CA ASP A 236 -2.17 -17.55 -17.22
C ASP A 236 -1.65 -17.09 -18.57
N ALA A 237 -1.25 -15.82 -18.69
CA ALA A 237 -0.57 -15.34 -19.89
C ALA A 237 0.78 -16.08 -20.14
N ALA A 238 1.35 -16.74 -19.13
CA ALA A 238 2.52 -17.61 -19.26
C ALA A 238 2.18 -19.03 -19.73
N GLN A 239 0.90 -19.40 -19.79
CA GLN A 239 0.40 -20.67 -20.30
C GLN A 239 0.05 -20.53 -21.79
N PRO A 240 0.77 -21.20 -22.70
CA PRO A 240 0.57 -21.04 -24.14
C PRO A 240 -0.87 -21.32 -24.60
N GLN A 241 -1.60 -22.23 -23.93
CA GLN A 241 -2.99 -22.53 -24.26
C GLN A 241 -3.92 -21.31 -24.07
N HIS A 242 -3.68 -20.49 -23.05
CA HIS A 242 -4.51 -19.30 -22.75
C HIS A 242 -4.28 -18.16 -23.74
N VAL A 243 -3.10 -18.13 -24.37
CA VAL A 243 -2.74 -17.07 -25.32
C VAL A 243 -2.82 -17.48 -26.78
N ARG A 244 -3.11 -18.76 -27.04
CA ARG A 244 -3.35 -19.32 -28.38
C ARG A 244 -4.79 -19.78 -28.55
N ASN A 245 -5.69 -19.32 -27.68
CA ASN A 245 -7.11 -19.64 -27.78
C ASN A 245 -7.34 -21.15 -27.94
N ASP A 246 -6.51 -21.96 -27.27
CA ASP A 246 -6.58 -23.41 -27.31
C ASP A 246 -7.60 -23.81 -26.25
N ALA A 247 -8.82 -24.14 -26.66
CA ALA A 247 -9.91 -24.35 -25.73
C ALA A 247 -9.63 -25.55 -24.83
N HIS A 248 -9.60 -25.28 -23.54
CA HIS A 248 -9.60 -26.29 -22.50
C HIS A 248 -10.46 -25.79 -21.36
N GLY A 249 -11.30 -26.67 -20.83
CA GLY A 249 -12.30 -26.28 -19.85
C GLY A 249 -12.53 -27.38 -18.81
N PRO A 250 -13.21 -27.04 -17.70
CA PRO A 250 -13.49 -28.00 -16.66
C PRO A 250 -14.23 -29.22 -17.22
N PRO A 251 -13.93 -30.45 -16.74
CA PRO A 251 -14.30 -31.74 -17.36
C PRO A 251 -15.78 -31.96 -17.70
N LEU A 252 -16.69 -31.13 -17.18
CA LEU A 252 -18.14 -31.22 -17.40
C LEU A 252 -18.70 -30.39 -18.54
N ALA A 253 -17.98 -29.38 -19.02
CA ALA A 253 -18.42 -28.66 -20.21
C ALA A 253 -18.18 -29.47 -21.49
N ALA A 254 -17.33 -30.50 -21.39
CA ALA A 254 -17.03 -31.51 -22.40
C ALA A 254 -18.10 -32.61 -22.55
N ALA A 255 -19.39 -32.29 -22.38
CA ALA A 255 -20.47 -33.16 -22.87
C ALA A 255 -20.53 -33.21 -24.42
N TRP A 256 -19.60 -32.53 -25.09
CA TRP A 256 -19.47 -32.34 -26.53
C TRP A 256 -18.01 -32.58 -26.96
N PRO A 257 -17.76 -33.00 -28.22
CA PRO A 257 -16.55 -33.70 -28.67
C PRO A 257 -15.35 -32.75 -28.86
N GLU A 258 -14.93 -32.09 -27.79
CA GLU A 258 -13.67 -31.38 -27.68
C GLU A 258 -12.69 -32.26 -26.88
N GLY A 259 -11.49 -32.39 -27.42
CA GLY A 259 -10.69 -33.59 -27.31
C GLY A 259 -9.83 -33.66 -26.06
N GLU A 260 -10.36 -34.22 -24.98
CA GLU A 260 -9.74 -35.24 -24.11
C GLU A 260 -8.32 -35.03 -23.49
N ALA A 261 -7.51 -34.02 -23.85
CA ALA A 261 -6.21 -33.69 -23.25
C ALA A 261 -6.15 -32.25 -22.68
N ASP A 262 -7.31 -31.61 -22.62
CA ASP A 262 -7.53 -30.22 -22.26
C ASP A 262 -7.31 -30.00 -20.74
N ALA A 263 -6.37 -29.12 -20.37
CA ALA A 263 -5.83 -28.85 -19.01
C ALA A 263 -4.69 -29.78 -18.47
N ALA A 264 -4.07 -30.60 -19.33
CA ALA A 264 -2.94 -31.43 -18.91
C ALA A 264 -1.71 -30.65 -18.40
N PHE A 265 -1.45 -29.44 -18.92
CA PHE A 265 -0.33 -28.61 -18.47
C PHE A 265 -0.48 -28.12 -17.02
N GLU A 266 -1.67 -27.60 -16.66
CA GLU A 266 -2.01 -27.17 -15.29
C GLU A 266 -1.87 -28.35 -14.33
N SER A 267 -2.54 -29.48 -14.65
CA SER A 267 -2.49 -30.70 -13.84
C SER A 267 -1.07 -31.26 -13.69
N TYR A 268 -0.24 -31.18 -14.74
CA TYR A 268 1.14 -31.64 -14.68
C TYR A 268 2.01 -30.72 -13.84
N THR A 269 1.79 -29.40 -13.93
CA THR A 269 2.50 -28.41 -13.13
C THR A 269 2.15 -28.56 -11.64
N ASP A 270 0.87 -28.73 -11.31
CA ASP A 270 0.42 -29.04 -9.94
C ASP A 270 1.06 -30.31 -9.40
N TYR A 271 1.10 -31.38 -10.20
CA TYR A 271 1.77 -32.61 -9.80
C TYR A 271 3.26 -32.38 -9.49
N ARG A 272 3.95 -31.54 -10.27
CA ARG A 272 5.37 -31.20 -10.03
C ARG A 272 5.59 -30.37 -8.77
N VAL A 273 4.61 -29.55 -8.37
CA VAL A 273 4.64 -28.75 -7.14
C VAL A 273 4.31 -29.59 -5.92
N LEU A 274 3.14 -30.24 -5.93
CA LEU A 274 2.60 -30.98 -4.78
C LEU A 274 3.24 -32.36 -4.61
N ARG A 275 3.84 -32.91 -5.68
CA ARG A 275 4.48 -34.22 -5.71
C ARG A 275 3.59 -35.35 -5.20
N SER A 276 2.29 -35.25 -5.46
CA SER A 276 1.29 -36.22 -5.04
C SER A 276 0.76 -36.98 -6.25
N ARG A 277 1.23 -38.22 -6.43
CA ARG A 277 0.78 -39.05 -7.56
C ARG A 277 -0.66 -39.51 -7.39
N SER A 278 -1.10 -39.69 -6.15
CA SER A 278 -2.51 -40.03 -5.86
C SER A 278 -3.45 -38.93 -6.29
N ASP A 279 -3.11 -37.67 -6.03
CA ASP A 279 -3.94 -36.53 -6.41
C ASP A 279 -3.89 -36.33 -7.94
N ALA A 280 -2.69 -36.45 -8.52
CA ALA A 280 -2.51 -36.43 -9.98
C ALA A 280 -3.20 -37.60 -10.70
N LEU A 281 -3.58 -38.70 -10.02
CA LEU A 281 -4.29 -39.84 -10.57
C LEU A 281 -5.78 -39.90 -10.19
N ALA A 282 -6.22 -38.99 -9.33
CA ALA A 282 -7.61 -38.90 -8.89
C ALA A 282 -8.53 -38.67 -10.11
N ILE A 283 -9.70 -39.31 -10.09
CA ILE A 283 -10.67 -39.28 -11.19
C ILE A 283 -11.60 -38.09 -10.97
N SER A 284 -11.49 -37.05 -11.78
CA SER A 284 -12.63 -36.17 -12.05
C SER A 284 -13.56 -36.90 -13.05
N ILE A 285 -14.84 -36.96 -12.70
CA ILE A 285 -15.95 -37.74 -13.32
C ILE A 285 -16.13 -37.41 -14.82
N PRO A 286 -17.12 -38.00 -15.53
CA PRO A 286 -17.03 -39.15 -16.44
C PRO A 286 -16.07 -39.00 -17.65
N THR A 287 -15.43 -37.85 -17.84
CA THR A 287 -14.54 -37.54 -18.99
C THR A 287 -13.07 -37.89 -18.74
N GLY A 288 -12.70 -38.30 -17.52
CA GLY A 288 -11.39 -38.86 -17.19
C GLY A 288 -10.37 -37.80 -16.76
N ASN A 289 -9.20 -38.26 -16.32
CA ASN A 289 -8.09 -37.42 -15.87
C ASN A 289 -7.26 -36.95 -17.08
N PRO A 290 -6.97 -35.64 -17.25
CA PRO A 290 -6.30 -35.11 -18.44
C PRO A 290 -4.88 -35.67 -18.64
N LEU A 291 -4.20 -36.03 -17.55
CA LEU A 291 -2.87 -36.67 -17.61
C LEU A 291 -2.96 -38.12 -18.10
N ARG A 292 -4.08 -38.83 -17.88
CA ARG A 292 -4.22 -40.24 -18.34
C ARG A 292 -4.39 -40.38 -19.85
N ARG A 293 -4.69 -39.29 -20.55
CA ARG A 293 -4.98 -39.27 -21.98
C ARG A 293 -3.84 -38.71 -22.83
N MET A 294 -2.67 -38.46 -22.23
CA MET A 294 -1.45 -38.20 -23.00
C MET A 294 -1.06 -39.49 -23.74
N TYR A 295 -1.39 -39.54 -25.04
CA TYR A 295 -1.53 -40.71 -25.92
C TYR A 295 -0.31 -41.68 -26.03
N ASP A 296 0.85 -41.36 -25.45
CA ASP A 296 2.09 -42.15 -25.58
C ASP A 296 2.91 -42.24 -24.27
N ASP A 297 2.48 -41.59 -23.18
CA ASP A 297 3.36 -41.35 -22.04
C ASP A 297 2.74 -41.80 -20.71
N THR A 298 3.42 -42.72 -19.99
CA THR A 298 2.99 -43.15 -18.66
C THR A 298 3.29 -42.04 -17.65
N LEU A 299 2.28 -41.63 -16.86
CA LEU A 299 2.47 -40.61 -15.82
C LEU A 299 3.71 -40.92 -14.95
N PRO A 300 4.71 -40.02 -14.86
CA PRO A 300 5.94 -40.26 -14.11
C PRO A 300 5.67 -40.64 -12.66
N THR A 301 6.46 -41.57 -12.11
CA THR A 301 6.50 -41.82 -10.66
C THR A 301 7.08 -40.62 -9.93
N GLU A 302 6.73 -40.38 -8.66
CA GLU A 302 7.24 -39.26 -7.85
C GLU A 302 8.78 -39.19 -7.84
N ASN A 303 9.47 -40.34 -7.77
CA ASN A 303 10.94 -40.41 -7.80
C ASN A 303 11.56 -39.93 -9.12
N ASN A 304 10.80 -39.98 -10.21
CA ASN A 304 11.23 -39.59 -11.56
C ASN A 304 10.59 -38.25 -11.98
N LEU A 305 9.79 -37.63 -11.11
CA LEU A 305 9.14 -36.36 -11.39
C LEU A 305 10.13 -35.21 -11.11
N PRO A 306 10.55 -34.45 -12.14
CA PRO A 306 11.43 -33.33 -11.93
C PRO A 306 10.73 -32.21 -11.16
N ALA A 307 11.39 -31.68 -10.13
CA ALA A 307 10.91 -30.51 -9.38
C ALA A 307 10.59 -29.34 -10.33
N LEU A 308 9.55 -28.58 -10.04
CA LEU A 308 9.31 -27.31 -10.74
C LEU A 308 10.43 -26.32 -10.41
N ARG A 309 10.89 -25.58 -11.43
CA ARG A 309 11.87 -24.50 -11.26
C ARG A 309 11.12 -23.19 -11.03
N PHE A 310 11.17 -22.65 -9.82
CA PHE A 310 10.56 -21.35 -9.47
C PHE A 310 11.47 -20.14 -9.73
N GLY A 311 12.73 -20.38 -10.11
CA GLY A 311 13.81 -19.38 -10.08
C GLY A 311 14.64 -19.46 -8.79
N SER A 312 15.89 -18.99 -8.81
CA SER A 312 16.74 -18.95 -7.61
C SER A 312 16.54 -17.64 -6.84
N PRO A 313 16.64 -17.62 -5.50
CA PRO A 313 16.73 -16.39 -4.72
C PRO A 313 17.89 -15.46 -5.16
N ASN A 314 18.96 -16.03 -5.73
CA ASN A 314 20.07 -15.25 -6.30
C ASN A 314 19.78 -14.70 -7.71
N TYR A 315 18.71 -15.17 -8.36
CA TYR A 315 18.20 -14.65 -9.64
C TYR A 315 17.15 -13.54 -9.45
N TYR A 316 16.64 -13.40 -8.23
CA TYR A 316 15.92 -12.22 -7.75
C TYR A 316 16.78 -11.47 -6.72
N PRO A 317 17.88 -10.83 -7.12
CA PRO A 317 18.60 -9.99 -6.18
C PRO A 317 17.73 -8.76 -5.90
N GLY A 318 17.49 -8.49 -4.61
CA GLY A 318 17.06 -7.17 -4.18
C GLY A 318 18.04 -6.14 -4.76
N GLY A 319 17.51 -5.20 -5.56
CA GLY A 319 18.27 -4.09 -6.12
C GLY A 319 18.39 -4.04 -7.65
N GLY A 320 17.33 -4.32 -8.42
CA GLY A 320 17.19 -3.78 -9.79
C GLY A 320 16.88 -4.74 -10.96
N GLY A 321 16.57 -6.02 -10.72
CA GLY A 321 16.42 -7.04 -11.78
C GLY A 321 14.98 -7.48 -12.15
N HIS A 322 13.94 -6.80 -11.68
CA HIS A 322 12.55 -7.16 -12.01
C HIS A 322 12.12 -6.60 -13.36
N VAL A 323 11.13 -7.24 -13.98
CA VAL A 323 10.53 -6.73 -15.23
C VAL A 323 9.80 -5.42 -14.92
N GLN A 324 10.08 -4.40 -15.72
CA GLN A 324 9.59 -3.04 -15.52
C GLN A 324 8.92 -2.53 -16.79
N PHE A 325 7.69 -2.05 -16.67
CA PHE A 325 6.95 -1.38 -17.74
C PHE A 325 6.25 -0.13 -17.18
N SER A 326 6.02 0.87 -18.02
CA SER A 326 5.39 2.13 -17.62
C SER A 326 3.87 2.08 -17.45
N THR A 327 3.21 1.01 -17.93
CA THR A 327 1.77 0.79 -17.78
C THR A 327 1.48 -0.68 -17.45
N PRO A 328 0.39 -0.98 -16.71
CA PRO A 328 0.13 -2.35 -16.24
C PRO A 328 -0.19 -3.32 -17.40
N VAL A 329 -0.81 -2.84 -18.48
CA VAL A 329 -1.13 -3.68 -19.66
C VAL A 329 0.12 -4.21 -20.38
N LYS A 330 1.24 -3.49 -20.32
CA LYS A 330 2.50 -3.90 -20.98
C LYS A 330 3.09 -5.17 -20.38
N PHE A 331 2.77 -5.48 -19.12
CA PHE A 331 3.12 -6.78 -18.51
C PHE A 331 2.43 -7.94 -19.25
N PHE A 332 1.19 -7.76 -19.71
CA PHE A 332 0.49 -8.76 -20.52
C PHE A 332 0.94 -8.73 -21.98
N THR A 333 0.90 -7.55 -22.62
CA THR A 333 1.27 -7.40 -24.04
C THR A 333 1.76 -5.98 -24.37
N THR A 334 2.74 -5.88 -25.28
CA THR A 334 3.17 -4.60 -25.86
C THR A 334 2.68 -4.37 -27.28
N ARG A 335 1.74 -5.19 -27.77
CA ARG A 335 1.21 -5.09 -29.14
C ARG A 335 0.73 -3.70 -29.58
N HIS A 336 0.26 -2.88 -28.64
CA HIS A 336 -0.27 -1.56 -28.95
C HIS A 336 0.85 -0.58 -29.31
N ILE A 337 2.08 -0.88 -28.86
CA ILE A 337 3.30 -0.19 -29.26
C ILE A 337 3.90 -0.86 -30.52
N GLU A 338 3.76 -2.18 -30.65
CA GLU A 338 4.23 -2.95 -31.82
C GLU A 338 3.09 -3.67 -32.59
N PRO A 339 2.25 -2.94 -33.35
CA PRO A 339 0.97 -3.45 -33.87
C PRO A 339 1.07 -4.37 -35.11
N GLY A 340 2.26 -4.57 -35.68
CA GLY A 340 2.46 -5.37 -36.88
C GLY A 340 2.42 -6.90 -36.66
N MET A 341 2.24 -7.63 -37.76
CA MET A 341 2.12 -9.11 -37.79
C MET A 341 3.29 -9.82 -38.45
N THR A 342 4.33 -9.08 -38.85
CA THR A 342 5.56 -9.68 -39.37
C THR A 342 6.30 -10.41 -38.25
N GLU A 343 7.01 -11.49 -38.58
CA GLU A 343 7.80 -12.26 -37.60
C GLU A 343 8.73 -11.37 -36.77
N THR A 344 9.43 -10.41 -37.40
CA THR A 344 10.30 -9.45 -36.71
C THR A 344 9.55 -8.65 -35.64
N VAL A 345 8.34 -8.19 -35.95
CA VAL A 345 7.51 -7.39 -35.02
C VAL A 345 6.96 -8.26 -33.90
N LEU A 346 6.48 -9.47 -34.20
CA LEU A 346 5.97 -10.40 -33.19
C LEU A 346 7.07 -10.80 -32.19
N ARG A 347 8.30 -10.98 -32.67
CA ARG A 347 9.47 -11.29 -31.83
C ARG A 347 9.95 -10.10 -30.99
N SER A 348 9.66 -8.86 -31.38
CA SER A 348 10.03 -7.66 -30.60
C SER A 348 9.08 -7.34 -29.45
N ARG A 349 7.90 -7.97 -29.42
CA ARG A 349 6.91 -7.75 -28.36
C ARG A 349 7.34 -8.37 -27.04
N ARG A 350 7.01 -7.70 -25.94
CA ARG A 350 7.66 -7.85 -24.64
C ARG A 350 6.73 -8.33 -23.53
N GLY A 351 5.42 -8.31 -23.72
CA GLY A 351 4.52 -8.81 -22.69
C GLY A 351 4.62 -10.33 -22.52
N LEU A 352 4.17 -10.82 -21.37
CA LEU A 352 4.21 -12.24 -21.05
C LEU A 352 3.35 -13.07 -22.01
N ALA A 353 2.19 -12.55 -22.40
CA ALA A 353 1.34 -13.20 -23.40
C ALA A 353 2.04 -13.25 -24.76
N ASP A 354 2.75 -12.19 -25.14
CA ASP A 354 3.48 -12.15 -26.41
C ASP A 354 4.58 -13.21 -26.44
N LEU A 355 5.31 -13.38 -25.33
CA LEU A 355 6.38 -14.37 -25.20
C LEU A 355 5.80 -15.79 -25.24
N SER A 356 4.80 -16.06 -24.42
CA SER A 356 4.13 -17.36 -24.35
C SER A 356 3.56 -17.76 -25.71
N ASN A 357 2.84 -16.85 -26.36
CA ASN A 357 2.18 -17.12 -27.64
C ASN A 357 3.19 -17.49 -28.73
N ARG A 358 4.32 -16.77 -28.87
CA ARG A 358 5.28 -17.04 -29.97
C ARG A 358 6.25 -18.20 -29.71
N SER A 359 6.28 -18.74 -28.49
CA SER A 359 7.39 -19.60 -28.04
C SER A 359 7.09 -21.10 -28.07
N PHE A 360 5.83 -21.50 -27.91
CA PHE A 360 5.47 -22.91 -27.70
C PHE A 360 4.25 -23.31 -28.52
N PHE A 361 4.22 -24.57 -28.96
CA PHE A 361 2.99 -25.18 -29.45
C PHE A 361 2.08 -25.60 -28.30
N THR A 362 0.81 -25.78 -28.62
CA THR A 362 -0.22 -26.34 -27.76
C THR A 362 -0.92 -27.48 -28.49
N ALA A 363 -1.78 -28.25 -27.81
CA ALA A 363 -2.46 -29.39 -28.43
C ALA A 363 -3.28 -28.97 -29.67
N GLY A 364 -4.00 -27.84 -29.60
CA GLY A 364 -4.75 -27.27 -30.72
C GLY A 364 -3.91 -26.56 -31.79
N THR A 365 -2.60 -26.39 -31.58
CA THR A 365 -1.72 -25.63 -32.50
C THR A 365 -0.51 -26.41 -33.01
N LEU A 366 -0.54 -27.74 -32.93
CA LEU A 366 0.52 -28.61 -33.42
C LEU A 366 0.76 -28.46 -34.95
N PRO A 367 1.99 -28.68 -35.45
CA PRO A 367 2.26 -28.72 -36.88
C PRO A 367 1.36 -29.73 -37.63
N GLY A 368 0.67 -29.27 -38.67
CA GLY A 368 -0.27 -30.10 -39.43
C GLY A 368 -1.61 -30.38 -38.75
N TYR A 369 -1.80 -29.95 -37.49
CA TYR A 369 -3.11 -29.95 -36.85
C TYR A 369 -4.01 -28.86 -37.40
N ARG A 370 -5.32 -29.11 -37.28
CA ARG A 370 -6.38 -28.30 -37.85
C ARG A 370 -6.68 -27.13 -36.92
N GLU A 371 -6.38 -25.92 -37.35
CA GLU A 371 -6.95 -24.74 -36.70
C GLU A 371 -8.46 -24.77 -36.89
N CYS A 372 -9.20 -24.71 -35.79
CA CYS A 372 -10.64 -24.58 -35.90
C CYS A 372 -10.91 -23.18 -36.48
N GLN A 373 -11.56 -23.11 -37.65
CA GLN A 373 -11.92 -21.85 -38.29
C GLN A 373 -13.42 -21.82 -38.65
N PRO A 374 -14.20 -20.90 -38.06
CA PRO A 374 -13.79 -20.07 -36.92
C PRO A 374 -13.45 -20.98 -35.72
N PRO A 375 -12.56 -20.53 -34.82
CA PRO A 375 -12.22 -21.33 -33.65
C PRO A 375 -13.51 -21.70 -32.91
N GLY A 376 -13.67 -22.99 -32.61
CA GLY A 376 -14.87 -23.52 -31.94
C GLY A 376 -16.07 -23.92 -32.79
N THR A 377 -15.93 -24.10 -34.11
CA THR A 377 -16.89 -24.94 -34.87
C THR A 377 -16.46 -26.41 -34.88
N SER A 378 -17.41 -27.32 -34.71
CA SER A 378 -17.17 -28.74 -34.99
C SER A 378 -16.77 -28.91 -36.46
N GLY A 379 -15.62 -29.55 -36.68
CA GLY A 379 -15.00 -29.65 -38.02
C GLY A 379 -13.89 -28.62 -38.22
N CYS A 380 -12.82 -28.73 -37.43
CA CYS A 380 -11.60 -27.98 -37.67
C CYS A 380 -11.11 -28.30 -39.10
N MET A 381 -10.76 -27.26 -39.87
CA MET A 381 -10.42 -27.38 -41.29
C MET A 381 -8.90 -27.40 -41.42
N PRO A 382 -8.32 -28.27 -42.27
CA PRO A 382 -6.92 -28.13 -42.64
C PRO A 382 -6.72 -26.75 -43.28
N THR A 383 -5.87 -25.90 -42.71
CA THR A 383 -5.55 -24.59 -43.30
C THR A 383 -4.13 -24.65 -43.86
N SER A 384 -3.93 -24.09 -45.06
CA SER A 384 -2.60 -23.87 -45.64
C SER A 384 -1.93 -22.59 -45.12
N ALA A 385 -2.59 -21.87 -44.21
CA ALA A 385 -2.16 -20.60 -43.65
C ALA A 385 -2.48 -20.60 -42.14
N PRO A 386 -1.53 -21.00 -41.28
CA PRO A 386 -1.76 -21.02 -39.84
C PRO A 386 -1.98 -19.59 -39.32
N THR A 387 -2.94 -19.44 -38.43
CA THR A 387 -3.20 -18.24 -37.65
C THR A 387 -2.08 -18.03 -36.63
N TYR A 388 -1.39 -19.05 -36.14
CA TYR A 388 -0.21 -18.87 -35.28
C TYR A 388 1.08 -18.93 -36.10
N PRO A 389 1.65 -17.79 -36.58
CA PRO A 389 2.81 -17.81 -37.48
C PRO A 389 4.11 -18.26 -36.81
N LEU A 390 4.17 -18.25 -35.48
CA LEU A 390 5.32 -18.65 -34.67
C LEU A 390 4.88 -19.63 -33.60
N PRO A 391 5.75 -20.55 -33.13
CA PRO A 391 6.96 -20.95 -33.83
C PRO A 391 6.59 -21.57 -35.19
N PRO A 392 7.50 -21.55 -36.19
CA PRO A 392 7.15 -21.98 -37.55
C PRO A 392 6.61 -23.42 -37.55
N SER A 393 5.45 -23.65 -38.18
CA SER A 393 4.86 -24.99 -38.29
C SER A 393 5.63 -25.89 -39.27
N ASP A 394 6.42 -25.30 -40.17
CA ASP A 394 7.40 -26.04 -40.98
C ASP A 394 8.63 -26.41 -40.13
N LEU A 395 8.61 -27.64 -39.61
CA LEU A 395 9.69 -28.19 -38.78
C LEU A 395 10.99 -28.47 -39.57
N THR A 396 11.01 -28.25 -40.88
CA THR A 396 12.23 -28.30 -41.70
C THR A 396 12.95 -26.95 -41.78
N SER A 397 12.35 -25.89 -41.25
CA SER A 397 12.97 -24.56 -41.19
C SER A 397 14.29 -24.58 -40.42
N SER A 398 15.24 -23.74 -40.84
CA SER A 398 16.64 -23.74 -40.37
C SER A 398 16.84 -23.47 -38.87
N GLY A 399 15.77 -23.13 -38.14
CA GLY A 399 15.79 -22.90 -36.70
C GLY A 399 15.60 -24.16 -35.84
N TYR A 400 15.00 -25.23 -36.37
CA TYR A 400 14.77 -26.46 -35.60
C TYR A 400 16.01 -27.32 -35.46
N SER A 401 16.08 -28.07 -34.36
CA SER A 401 16.99 -29.20 -34.20
C SER A 401 16.20 -30.42 -33.74
N GLU A 402 16.42 -31.54 -34.39
CA GLU A 402 15.86 -32.83 -34.00
C GLU A 402 16.77 -33.48 -32.95
N VAL A 403 16.19 -33.85 -31.80
CA VAL A 403 16.88 -34.50 -30.68
C VAL A 403 16.25 -35.86 -30.44
N SER A 404 17.08 -36.91 -30.43
CA SER A 404 16.62 -38.27 -30.15
C SER A 404 16.54 -38.52 -28.65
N VAL A 405 15.34 -38.86 -28.16
CA VAL A 405 15.10 -39.16 -26.74
C VAL A 405 14.59 -40.60 -26.56
N PRO A 406 15.02 -41.30 -25.50
CA PRO A 406 14.53 -42.66 -25.22
C PRO A 406 13.06 -42.62 -24.78
N SER A 407 12.23 -43.50 -25.33
CA SER A 407 10.83 -43.66 -24.90
C SER A 407 10.69 -44.74 -23.82
N GLY A 408 9.50 -44.80 -23.20
CA GLY A 408 9.13 -45.90 -22.31
C GLY A 408 8.89 -47.24 -23.03
N LEU A 409 8.74 -47.22 -24.36
CA LEU A 409 8.42 -48.38 -25.18
C LEU A 409 9.68 -49.19 -25.50
N ARG A 410 9.60 -50.51 -25.28
CA ARG A 410 10.64 -51.47 -25.69
C ARG A 410 10.11 -52.45 -26.72
N VAL A 411 10.82 -52.59 -27.82
CA VAL A 411 10.49 -53.52 -28.91
C VAL A 411 11.65 -54.50 -29.04
N HIS A 412 11.39 -55.79 -28.82
CA HIS A 412 12.41 -56.85 -28.76
C HIS A 412 13.58 -56.54 -27.79
N GLY A 413 13.28 -55.91 -26.65
CA GLY A 413 14.28 -55.54 -25.63
C GLY A 413 15.09 -54.28 -25.93
N ARG A 414 14.96 -53.69 -27.13
CA ARG A 414 15.56 -52.40 -27.50
C ARG A 414 14.61 -51.26 -27.14
N VAL A 415 15.16 -50.15 -26.65
CA VAL A 415 14.39 -48.93 -26.36
C VAL A 415 14.04 -48.27 -27.69
N VAL A 416 12.77 -47.92 -27.87
CA VAL A 416 12.32 -47.10 -28.99
C VAL A 416 12.71 -45.65 -28.67
N HIS A 417 13.22 -44.93 -29.66
CA HIS A 417 13.55 -43.52 -29.50
C HIS A 417 12.49 -42.66 -30.18
N LEU A 418 12.09 -41.58 -29.53
CA LEU A 418 11.27 -40.51 -30.11
C LEU A 418 12.20 -39.42 -30.67
N ALA A 419 11.68 -38.63 -31.60
CA ALA A 419 12.34 -37.46 -32.13
C ALA A 419 11.61 -36.21 -31.61
N GLU A 420 12.28 -35.41 -30.79
CA GLU A 420 11.79 -34.12 -30.29
C GLU A 420 12.36 -33.00 -31.16
N TYR A 421 11.50 -32.07 -31.55
CA TYR A 421 11.89 -30.87 -32.29
C TYR A 421 12.05 -29.70 -31.32
N ALA A 422 13.28 -29.19 -31.24
CA ALA A 422 13.62 -28.06 -30.39
C ALA A 422 13.87 -26.78 -31.20
N TYR A 423 13.40 -25.64 -30.69
CA TYR A 423 13.49 -24.33 -31.34
C TYR A 423 13.97 -23.23 -30.37
N PRO A 424 14.65 -22.18 -30.83
CA PRO A 424 15.04 -21.06 -29.99
C PRO A 424 13.85 -20.29 -29.41
N ILE A 425 13.85 -20.06 -28.10
CA ILE A 425 12.95 -19.11 -27.46
C ILE A 425 13.49 -17.70 -27.69
N THR A 426 12.62 -16.78 -28.11
CA THR A 426 13.00 -15.37 -28.31
C THR A 426 12.45 -14.52 -27.17
N ASP A 427 13.22 -14.43 -26.10
CA ASP A 427 13.02 -13.49 -25.00
C ASP A 427 13.93 -12.27 -25.18
N VAL A 428 13.31 -11.11 -25.30
CA VAL A 428 14.00 -9.83 -25.55
C VAL A 428 14.21 -9.02 -24.27
N ILE A 429 13.85 -9.58 -23.11
CA ILE A 429 13.99 -8.90 -21.81
C ILE A 429 14.93 -9.68 -20.90
N ALA A 430 15.93 -8.97 -20.39
CA ALA A 430 16.84 -9.47 -19.38
C ALA A 430 16.21 -9.46 -17.96
N PRO A 431 16.60 -10.40 -17.07
CA PRO A 431 17.44 -11.56 -17.37
C PRO A 431 16.68 -12.59 -18.22
N ASN A 432 17.38 -13.15 -19.21
CA ASN A 432 16.84 -14.17 -20.11
C ASN A 432 16.83 -15.53 -19.39
N TYR A 433 15.71 -15.85 -18.73
CA TYR A 433 15.55 -17.06 -17.91
C TYR A 433 15.68 -18.37 -18.70
N ASP A 434 15.38 -18.36 -19.99
CA ASP A 434 15.56 -19.46 -20.92
C ASP A 434 17.05 -19.84 -21.14
N GLN A 435 17.95 -18.87 -20.99
CA GLN A 435 19.40 -19.04 -21.15
C GLN A 435 20.15 -19.19 -19.83
N SER A 436 19.58 -18.70 -18.73
CA SER A 436 20.25 -18.55 -17.46
C SER A 436 19.82 -19.63 -16.44
N ALA A 437 20.36 -20.85 -16.58
CA ALA A 437 20.48 -21.92 -15.56
C ALA A 437 20.84 -23.30 -16.16
N ASN A 438 21.48 -23.35 -17.34
CA ASN A 438 21.70 -24.60 -18.07
C ASN A 438 20.38 -25.37 -18.35
N THR A 439 19.22 -24.71 -18.23
CA THR A 439 17.88 -25.32 -18.34
C THR A 439 17.73 -25.99 -19.69
N LEU A 440 18.05 -25.28 -20.76
CA LEU A 440 17.91 -25.76 -22.14
C LEU A 440 19.19 -26.42 -22.70
N ALA A 441 20.18 -26.71 -21.86
CA ALA A 441 21.48 -27.18 -22.32
C ALA A 441 21.44 -28.56 -22.98
N ALA A 442 20.51 -29.43 -22.55
CA ALA A 442 20.27 -30.73 -23.17
C ALA A 442 19.84 -30.62 -24.66
N TYR A 443 19.34 -29.45 -25.06
CA TYR A 443 18.86 -29.13 -26.41
C TYR A 443 19.70 -28.01 -27.05
N GLY A 444 20.94 -27.81 -26.60
CA GLY A 444 21.84 -26.80 -27.17
C GLY A 444 21.33 -25.36 -27.03
N GLY A 445 20.58 -25.06 -25.96
CA GLY A 445 20.01 -23.73 -25.71
C GLY A 445 18.64 -23.49 -26.36
N LYS A 446 18.00 -24.53 -26.89
CA LYS A 446 16.65 -24.48 -27.48
C LYS A 446 15.63 -25.18 -26.58
N ALA A 447 14.36 -24.82 -26.67
CA ALA A 447 13.31 -25.54 -25.94
C ALA A 447 12.74 -26.67 -26.82
N PRO A 448 12.57 -27.90 -26.31
CA PRO A 448 11.75 -28.91 -26.97
C PRO A 448 10.30 -28.43 -27.00
N LEU A 449 9.73 -28.35 -28.19
CA LEU A 449 8.40 -27.77 -28.40
C LEU A 449 7.34 -28.81 -28.75
N VAL A 450 7.75 -29.90 -29.39
CA VAL A 450 6.86 -30.93 -29.91
C VAL A 450 7.63 -32.23 -30.17
N THR A 451 6.96 -33.35 -29.96
CA THR A 451 7.49 -34.69 -30.21
C THR A 451 6.87 -35.30 -31.46
N LYS A 452 7.70 -35.93 -32.30
CA LYS A 452 7.27 -36.73 -33.45
C LYS A 452 6.61 -38.02 -32.99
N GLY A 453 5.37 -38.25 -33.41
CA GLY A 453 4.66 -39.50 -33.12
C GLY A 453 5.28 -40.69 -33.86
N ILE A 454 5.37 -41.83 -33.18
CA ILE A 454 5.90 -43.09 -33.75
C ILE A 454 5.11 -43.58 -34.97
N TRP A 455 3.83 -43.21 -35.06
CA TRP A 455 2.94 -43.62 -36.15
C TRP A 455 3.28 -42.98 -37.50
N ARG A 456 3.96 -41.82 -37.49
CA ARG A 456 4.38 -41.13 -38.69
C ARG A 456 5.44 -41.89 -39.48
N ASP A 457 6.28 -42.67 -38.80
CA ASP A 457 7.33 -43.47 -39.44
C ASP A 457 6.86 -44.87 -39.88
N ILE A 458 5.68 -45.30 -39.39
CA ILE A 458 5.14 -46.66 -39.64
C ILE A 458 4.15 -46.68 -40.80
N ILE A 459 3.45 -45.56 -41.08
CA ILE A 459 2.46 -45.46 -42.15
C ILE A 459 3.02 -44.54 -43.25
N PRO A 460 3.38 -45.07 -44.43
CA PRO A 460 3.81 -44.28 -45.59
C PRO A 460 2.84 -43.14 -45.92
N ASP A 461 3.35 -41.98 -46.34
CA ASP A 461 2.56 -40.77 -46.62
C ASP A 461 1.40 -41.01 -47.62
N ASP A 462 1.52 -42.01 -48.50
CA ASP A 462 0.51 -42.40 -49.49
C ASP A 462 -0.62 -43.30 -48.94
N LEU A 463 -0.49 -43.80 -47.71
CA LEU A 463 -1.46 -44.66 -47.02
C LEU A 463 -2.06 -44.03 -45.75
N GLN A 464 -1.66 -42.80 -45.40
CA GLN A 464 -2.27 -42.09 -44.28
C GLN A 464 -3.69 -41.65 -44.66
N PRO A 465 -4.75 -42.15 -43.99
CA PRO A 465 -6.08 -41.54 -44.10
C PRO A 465 -5.96 -40.06 -43.72
N GLN A 466 -6.76 -39.18 -44.33
CA GLN A 466 -6.84 -37.75 -43.96
C GLN A 466 -7.19 -37.50 -42.48
N TYR A 467 -7.54 -38.55 -41.73
CA TYR A 467 -7.78 -38.56 -40.28
C TYR A 467 -6.53 -38.93 -39.44
N LEU A 468 -5.41 -39.38 -40.04
CA LEU A 468 -4.13 -39.67 -39.37
C LEU A 468 -3.06 -38.59 -39.60
N GLU A 469 -3.25 -37.66 -40.54
CA GLU A 469 -2.39 -36.46 -40.67
C GLU A 469 -2.33 -35.68 -39.33
N SER A 470 -3.42 -35.73 -38.54
CA SER A 470 -3.51 -35.20 -37.17
C SER A 470 -2.90 -36.09 -36.10
N THR A 471 -2.02 -37.05 -36.42
CA THR A 471 -1.35 -37.92 -35.41
C THR A 471 0.17 -37.95 -35.55
N GLY A 472 0.72 -37.10 -36.43
CA GLY A 472 2.15 -37.08 -36.73
C GLY A 472 3.02 -36.44 -35.63
N TYR A 473 2.40 -35.65 -34.75
CA TYR A 473 3.06 -34.90 -33.68
C TYR A 473 2.20 -34.88 -32.42
N LEU A 474 2.84 -34.79 -31.25
CA LEU A 474 2.19 -34.72 -29.95
C LEU A 474 3.02 -33.89 -28.95
N ILE A 475 2.35 -33.41 -27.89
CA ILE A 475 3.01 -32.81 -26.72
C ILE A 475 3.22 -33.90 -25.66
N THR A 476 4.45 -34.09 -25.20
CA THR A 476 4.81 -35.05 -24.12
C THR A 476 4.93 -34.38 -22.76
N TYR A 477 5.07 -35.17 -21.69
CA TYR A 477 5.41 -34.62 -20.36
C TYR A 477 6.75 -33.87 -20.38
N ASN A 478 7.69 -34.30 -21.23
CA ASN A 478 9.00 -33.65 -21.34
C ASN A 478 8.89 -32.27 -22.01
N ASP A 479 8.07 -32.15 -23.06
CA ASP A 479 7.75 -30.85 -23.68
C ASP A 479 7.11 -29.89 -22.66
N MET A 480 6.10 -30.35 -21.91
CA MET A 480 5.44 -29.56 -20.85
C MET A 480 6.40 -29.18 -19.71
N ARG A 481 7.31 -30.08 -19.34
CA ARG A 481 8.32 -29.80 -18.31
C ARG A 481 9.18 -28.59 -18.70
N TYR A 482 9.74 -28.58 -19.91
CA TYR A 482 10.60 -27.49 -20.36
C TYR A 482 9.84 -26.20 -20.62
N MET A 483 8.60 -26.30 -21.11
CA MET A 483 7.67 -25.17 -21.17
C MET A 483 7.52 -24.51 -19.79
N ALA A 484 7.18 -25.29 -18.76
CA ALA A 484 7.03 -24.78 -17.39
C ALA A 484 8.37 -24.28 -16.81
N ASP A 485 9.49 -24.96 -17.05
CA ASP A 485 10.82 -24.56 -16.56
C ASP A 485 11.31 -23.22 -17.17
N VAL A 486 10.76 -22.80 -18.31
CA VAL A 486 11.00 -21.49 -18.92
C VAL A 486 9.96 -20.46 -18.45
N MET A 487 8.68 -20.82 -18.49
CA MET A 487 7.58 -19.87 -18.30
C MET A 487 7.25 -19.55 -16.85
N VAL A 488 7.39 -20.49 -15.91
CA VAL A 488 7.10 -20.24 -14.48
C VAL A 488 8.06 -19.21 -13.87
N PRO A 489 9.40 -19.30 -14.03
CA PRO A 489 10.31 -18.26 -13.55
C PRO A 489 9.99 -16.88 -14.15
N ARG A 490 9.57 -16.86 -15.42
CA ARG A 490 9.17 -15.64 -16.13
C ARG A 490 7.89 -15.05 -15.53
N ALA A 491 6.88 -15.88 -15.30
CA ALA A 491 5.63 -15.47 -14.67
C ALA A 491 5.89 -14.83 -13.30
N VAL A 492 6.70 -15.47 -12.45
CA VAL A 492 7.13 -14.91 -11.15
C VAL A 492 7.75 -13.52 -11.32
N GLY A 493 8.51 -13.30 -12.40
CA GLY A 493 9.25 -12.05 -12.62
C GLY A 493 8.36 -10.89 -13.05
N TYR A 494 7.37 -11.20 -13.87
CA TYR A 494 6.33 -10.24 -14.26
C TYR A 494 5.41 -9.95 -13.09
N SER A 495 5.00 -10.96 -12.30
CA SER A 495 4.20 -10.76 -11.10
C SER A 495 4.92 -9.87 -10.10
N ALA A 496 6.21 -10.12 -9.81
CA ALA A 496 7.00 -9.29 -8.92
C ALA A 496 7.12 -7.84 -9.44
N GLY A 497 7.41 -7.67 -10.73
CA GLY A 497 7.47 -6.37 -11.38
C GLY A 497 6.15 -5.61 -11.36
N MET A 498 5.03 -6.31 -11.52
CA MET A 498 3.68 -5.72 -11.46
C MET A 498 3.32 -5.26 -10.05
N ILE A 499 3.68 -6.03 -9.01
CA ILE A 499 3.51 -5.62 -7.61
C ILE A 499 4.36 -4.37 -7.32
N ASP A 500 5.61 -4.37 -7.76
CA ASP A 500 6.50 -3.21 -7.61
C ASP A 500 5.95 -1.99 -8.35
N PHE A 501 5.38 -2.16 -9.55
CA PHE A 501 4.74 -1.09 -10.31
C PHE A 501 3.48 -0.57 -9.60
N PHE A 502 2.65 -1.44 -9.02
CA PHE A 502 1.43 -1.05 -8.31
C PHE A 502 1.74 -0.10 -7.13
N PHE A 503 2.78 -0.43 -6.35
CA PHE A 503 3.19 0.31 -5.16
C PHE A 503 4.34 1.33 -5.40
N ARG A 504 4.66 1.62 -6.66
CA ARG A 504 5.86 2.41 -7.01
C ARG A 504 5.84 3.86 -6.53
N GLY A 505 4.66 4.46 -6.43
CA GLY A 505 4.50 5.90 -6.24
C GLY A 505 4.97 6.34 -4.85
N ARG A 506 5.91 7.29 -4.82
CA ARG A 506 6.51 7.81 -3.58
C ARG A 506 6.46 9.33 -3.55
N LEU A 507 6.03 9.86 -2.41
CA LEU A 507 6.19 11.25 -2.05
C LEU A 507 7.24 11.37 -0.95
N GLU A 508 8.13 12.34 -1.07
CA GLU A 508 8.94 12.76 0.06
C GLU A 508 8.18 13.85 0.83
N VAL A 509 8.10 13.64 2.14
CA VAL A 509 7.50 14.56 3.10
C VAL A 509 8.58 14.99 4.06
N THR A 510 8.76 16.30 4.20
CA THR A 510 9.67 16.88 5.20
C THR A 510 9.00 18.05 5.90
N SER A 511 9.52 18.45 7.05
CA SER A 511 9.04 19.66 7.72
C SER A 511 9.47 20.91 6.95
N ILE A 512 8.73 22.00 7.11
CA ILE A 512 9.22 23.35 6.75
C ILE A 512 10.47 23.71 7.56
N ASP A 513 11.17 24.79 7.20
CA ASP A 513 12.41 25.25 7.86
C ASP A 513 12.29 25.40 9.38
N GLN A 514 11.09 25.76 9.87
CA GLN A 514 10.81 25.91 11.29
C GLN A 514 10.72 24.59 12.06
N SER A 515 10.69 23.45 11.34
CA SER A 515 10.45 22.11 11.88
C SER A 515 9.12 21.96 12.62
N ILE A 516 8.09 22.68 12.18
CA ILE A 516 6.74 22.68 12.76
C ILE A 516 5.73 22.28 11.69
N PHE A 517 4.84 21.35 12.02
CA PHE A 517 3.76 20.91 11.16
C PHE A 517 2.44 21.63 11.47
N ALA A 518 2.13 21.88 12.74
CA ALA A 518 0.88 22.53 13.14
C ALA A 518 1.00 23.24 14.51
N VAL A 519 0.13 24.23 14.73
CA VAL A 519 0.03 24.99 15.99
C VAL A 519 -1.45 25.18 16.36
N MET A 520 -1.79 25.11 17.64
CA MET A 520 -3.10 25.48 18.16
C MET A 520 -3.00 26.10 19.57
N ASN A 521 -4.02 26.85 20.00
CA ASN A 521 -4.14 27.29 21.39
C ASN A 521 -4.83 26.21 22.22
N GLN A 522 -4.07 25.47 23.04
CA GLN A 522 -4.65 24.47 23.95
C GLN A 522 -5.52 25.12 25.03
N GLY A 523 -5.24 26.40 25.36
CA GLY A 523 -5.95 27.15 26.39
C GLY A 523 -7.40 27.49 26.07
N ASP A 524 -7.83 27.32 24.81
CA ASP A 524 -9.21 27.53 24.40
C ASP A 524 -10.16 26.55 25.13
N PRO A 525 -11.40 26.97 25.48
CA PRO A 525 -12.32 26.13 26.22
C PRO A 525 -12.70 24.89 25.43
N HIS A 526 -12.46 23.74 26.05
CA HIS A 526 -12.83 22.44 25.52
C HIS A 526 -13.18 21.49 26.65
N THR A 527 -13.98 20.48 26.34
CA THR A 527 -14.41 19.43 27.28
C THR A 527 -14.01 18.07 26.77
N MET A 528 -14.05 17.07 27.64
CA MET A 528 -13.93 15.66 27.24
C MET A 528 -15.31 15.02 27.28
N ASP A 529 -15.68 14.30 26.23
CA ASP A 529 -16.84 13.42 26.30
C ASP A 529 -16.51 12.08 26.99
N ALA A 530 -17.51 11.19 27.09
CA ALA A 530 -17.37 9.91 27.77
C ALA A 530 -16.31 9.01 27.11
N ASP A 531 -16.15 9.11 25.78
CA ASP A 531 -15.24 8.31 24.96
C ASP A 531 -13.84 8.95 24.86
N GLY A 532 -13.60 10.04 25.60
CA GLY A 532 -12.32 10.71 25.68
C GLY A 532 -11.97 11.54 24.45
N TYR A 533 -12.95 11.97 23.65
CA TYR A 533 -12.72 12.96 22.60
C TYR A 533 -12.67 14.38 23.19
N PRO A 534 -11.68 15.18 22.80
CA PRO A 534 -11.67 16.60 23.12
C PRO A 534 -12.68 17.31 22.21
N ARG A 535 -13.66 18.01 22.80
CA ARG A 535 -14.75 18.71 22.10
C ARG A 535 -14.67 20.21 22.31
N LYS A 536 -14.88 20.99 21.25
CA LYS A 536 -14.99 22.45 21.35
C LYS A 536 -16.19 22.81 22.24
N THR A 537 -16.00 23.71 23.21
CA THR A 537 -17.11 24.15 24.07
C THR A 537 -18.22 24.79 23.21
N GLY A 538 -19.46 24.36 23.43
CA GLY A 538 -20.63 24.80 22.65
C GLY A 538 -20.78 24.11 21.28
N GLN A 539 -19.83 23.25 20.87
CA GLN A 539 -19.88 22.46 19.64
C GLN A 539 -19.55 20.99 19.95
N PRO A 540 -20.47 20.25 20.61
CA PRO A 540 -20.18 18.94 21.18
C PRO A 540 -19.82 17.85 20.15
N THR A 541 -20.08 18.08 18.86
CA THR A 541 -19.73 17.18 17.76
C THR A 541 -18.39 17.52 17.12
N LYS A 542 -17.85 18.74 17.32
CA LYS A 542 -16.60 19.18 16.70
C LYS A 542 -15.41 18.86 17.59
N THR A 543 -14.47 18.09 17.05
CA THR A 543 -13.19 17.78 17.70
C THR A 543 -12.40 19.06 17.96
N PHE A 544 -11.79 19.16 19.13
CA PHE A 544 -10.85 20.21 19.48
C PHE A 544 -9.43 19.76 19.17
N GLY A 545 -8.76 20.49 18.28
CA GLY A 545 -7.53 20.01 17.66
C GLY A 545 -6.90 20.99 16.68
N PHE A 546 -5.87 20.52 15.98
CA PHE A 546 -5.15 21.24 14.94
C PHE A 546 -5.98 21.29 13.65
N GLU A 547 -6.19 22.49 13.12
CA GLU A 547 -7.04 22.73 11.94
C GLU A 547 -6.24 22.99 10.65
N ALA A 548 -4.91 23.07 10.72
CA ALA A 548 -4.06 23.23 9.55
C ALA A 548 -2.71 22.53 9.74
N VAL A 549 -2.17 21.96 8.65
CA VAL A 549 -0.84 21.33 8.62
C VAL A 549 -0.02 21.93 7.48
N ARG A 550 1.22 22.34 7.75
CA ARG A 550 2.20 22.76 6.74
C ARG A 550 3.34 21.76 6.64
N LEU A 551 3.76 21.46 5.42
CA LEU A 551 4.91 20.58 5.16
C LEU A 551 5.45 20.78 3.75
N MET A 552 6.65 20.29 3.51
CA MET A 552 7.31 20.30 2.21
C MET A 552 7.06 18.96 1.50
N VAL A 553 6.64 19.04 0.24
CA VAL A 553 6.30 17.87 -0.60
C VAL A 553 7.11 17.88 -1.88
N ARG A 554 7.67 16.73 -2.26
CA ARG A 554 8.06 16.46 -3.65
C ARG A 554 7.71 15.04 -4.07
N ASN A 555 7.53 14.86 -5.36
CA ASN A 555 7.49 13.54 -5.97
C ASN A 555 8.90 12.93 -5.90
N ALA A 556 8.98 11.77 -5.25
CA ALA A 556 10.20 10.99 -5.12
C ALA A 556 10.11 9.65 -5.88
N THR A 557 9.10 9.50 -6.74
CA THR A 557 8.88 8.29 -7.53
C THR A 557 10.03 8.12 -8.54
N PRO A 558 10.81 7.02 -8.48
CA PRO A 558 11.87 6.78 -9.44
C PRO A 558 11.31 6.62 -10.86
N ALA A 559 12.09 7.05 -11.85
CA ALA A 559 11.74 6.78 -13.25
C ALA A 559 11.78 5.26 -13.54
N ILE A 560 10.93 4.82 -14.46
CA ILE A 560 10.88 3.42 -14.89
C ILE A 560 11.86 3.24 -16.04
N VAL A 561 12.70 2.21 -15.98
CA VAL A 561 13.53 1.80 -17.11
C VAL A 561 12.87 0.60 -17.78
N GLU A 562 12.21 0.86 -18.90
CA GLU A 562 11.45 -0.13 -19.67
C GLU A 562 12.31 -1.36 -20.00
N SER A 563 11.86 -2.51 -19.54
CA SER A 563 12.51 -3.78 -19.81
C SER A 563 12.55 -4.07 -21.31
N GLY A 564 13.70 -4.52 -21.81
CA GLY A 564 13.93 -4.85 -23.21
C GLY A 564 14.24 -3.67 -24.14
N THR A 565 13.78 -2.44 -23.84
CA THR A 565 14.13 -1.24 -24.63
C THR A 565 15.14 -0.33 -23.93
N GLY A 566 15.22 -0.38 -22.60
CA GLY A 566 16.01 0.55 -21.80
C GLY A 566 15.45 1.98 -21.78
N THR A 567 14.23 2.19 -22.28
CA THR A 567 13.60 3.52 -22.33
C THR A 567 13.35 4.01 -20.91
N ASN A 568 13.89 5.20 -20.59
CA ASN A 568 13.63 5.85 -19.31
C ASN A 568 12.32 6.64 -19.38
N VAL A 569 11.34 6.27 -18.55
CA VAL A 569 10.01 6.87 -18.47
C VAL A 569 9.85 7.60 -17.13
N PRO A 570 9.94 8.95 -17.11
CA PRO A 570 9.72 9.75 -15.91
C PRO A 570 8.35 9.50 -15.29
N GLN A 571 8.28 9.46 -13.97
CA GLN A 571 7.03 9.25 -13.23
C GLN A 571 6.47 10.58 -12.73
N GLY A 572 6.22 11.51 -13.65
CA GLY A 572 5.70 12.84 -13.32
C GLY A 572 4.29 12.82 -12.75
N THR A 573 3.94 13.85 -11.96
CA THR A 573 2.67 13.98 -11.23
C THR A 573 1.86 15.20 -11.67
N GLY A 574 0.59 15.22 -11.28
CA GLY A 574 -0.33 16.34 -11.51
C GLY A 574 -1.07 16.26 -12.85
N GLY A 575 -2.07 17.14 -13.00
CA GLY A 575 -2.95 17.18 -14.17
C GLY A 575 -4.43 17.06 -13.83
N THR A 576 -5.28 16.87 -14.83
CA THR A 576 -6.73 16.79 -14.64
C THR A 576 -7.09 15.64 -13.71
N GLY A 577 -7.86 15.93 -12.66
CA GLY A 577 -8.31 14.93 -11.68
C GLY A 577 -7.28 14.61 -10.59
N ALA A 578 -6.07 15.15 -10.66
CA ALA A 578 -5.02 14.94 -9.66
C ALA A 578 -5.38 15.57 -8.31
N ARG A 579 -5.23 14.77 -7.25
CA ARG A 579 -5.57 15.15 -5.88
C ARG A 579 -4.46 14.78 -4.93
N LEU A 580 -4.27 15.60 -3.90
CA LEU A 580 -3.36 15.37 -2.80
C LEU A 580 -4.10 15.61 -1.49
N VAL A 581 -4.07 14.64 -0.59
CA VAL A 581 -4.66 14.74 0.76
C VAL A 581 -3.59 14.48 1.81
N ALA A 582 -3.69 15.14 2.95
CA ALA A 582 -2.96 14.80 4.15
C ALA A 582 -3.87 14.00 5.09
N ILE A 583 -3.31 12.95 5.67
CA ILE A 583 -3.95 12.00 6.55
C ILE A 583 -3.14 11.96 7.83
N ALA A 584 -3.71 12.42 8.93
CA ALA A 584 -3.12 12.25 10.24
C ALA A 584 -3.58 10.90 10.79
N ARG A 585 -2.69 9.91 10.84
CA ARG A 585 -2.94 8.60 11.48
C ARG A 585 -2.48 8.66 12.93
N TYR A 586 -3.35 8.28 13.87
CA TYR A 586 -3.04 8.37 15.29
C TYR A 586 -3.86 7.39 16.14
N HIS A 587 -3.39 7.17 17.37
CA HIS A 587 -4.18 6.71 18.51
C HIS A 587 -4.52 7.92 19.40
N ARG A 588 -5.39 7.77 20.40
CA ARG A 588 -5.68 8.86 21.36
C ARG A 588 -5.33 8.51 22.79
N ASN A 589 -4.87 9.50 23.54
CA ASN A 589 -4.92 9.49 25.00
C ASN A 589 -6.33 9.87 25.48
N ALA A 590 -7.24 8.91 25.60
CA ALA A 590 -8.61 9.14 26.08
C ALA A 590 -8.66 9.64 27.54
N CYS A 591 -7.57 9.43 28.30
CA CYS A 591 -7.40 9.91 29.66
C CYS A 591 -7.15 11.43 29.74
N TYR A 592 -6.73 12.07 28.64
CA TYR A 592 -6.46 13.51 28.56
C TYR A 592 -7.59 14.36 29.17
N LYS A 593 -7.20 15.50 29.76
CA LYS A 593 -8.08 16.54 30.33
C LYS A 593 -7.50 17.93 30.03
N PRO A 594 -8.33 18.99 29.93
CA PRO A 594 -7.86 20.35 29.64
C PRO A 594 -6.82 20.90 30.64
N ASP A 595 -6.86 20.46 31.89
CA ASP A 595 -5.91 20.83 32.95
C ASP A 595 -4.62 19.97 32.94
N MET A 596 -4.52 19.04 31.99
CA MET A 596 -3.44 18.06 31.82
C MET A 596 -3.30 17.03 32.95
N SER A 597 -4.34 16.83 33.77
CA SER A 597 -4.36 15.77 34.79
C SER A 597 -4.35 14.35 34.21
N GLY A 598 -4.70 14.21 32.92
CA GLY A 598 -4.61 12.97 32.14
C GLY A 598 -3.26 12.71 31.49
N GLU A 599 -2.25 13.53 31.78
CA GLU A 599 -0.88 13.41 31.28
C GLU A 599 0.06 12.84 32.34
N ARG A 600 1.18 12.23 31.92
CA ARG A 600 2.29 11.93 32.84
C ARG A 600 2.94 13.24 33.23
N VAL A 601 3.17 13.47 34.51
CA VAL A 601 3.66 14.76 34.99
C VAL A 601 4.95 14.60 35.77
N GLN A 602 5.99 15.34 35.39
CA GLN A 602 7.24 15.44 36.11
C GLN A 602 7.29 16.71 36.96
N SER A 603 7.54 16.54 38.25
CA SER A 603 7.80 17.63 39.18
C SER A 603 9.26 18.10 39.10
N TYR A 604 9.56 19.28 39.65
CA TYR A 604 10.91 19.85 39.62
C TYR A 604 12.00 18.92 40.21
N ASP A 605 11.67 18.16 41.25
CA ASP A 605 12.55 17.17 41.88
C ASP A 605 12.74 15.89 41.04
N SER A 606 12.29 15.90 39.78
CA SER A 606 12.27 14.79 38.84
C SER A 606 11.31 13.65 39.18
N THR A 607 10.45 13.81 40.20
CA THR A 607 9.42 12.82 40.52
C THR A 607 8.36 12.79 39.42
N ILE A 608 8.11 11.59 38.88
CA ILE A 608 7.07 11.35 37.88
C ILE A 608 5.79 10.86 38.57
N VAL A 609 4.67 11.47 38.19
CA VAL A 609 3.33 11.08 38.61
C VAL A 609 2.58 10.59 37.37
N GLU A 610 2.09 9.36 37.45
CA GLU A 610 1.27 8.75 36.41
C GLU A 610 -0.17 9.30 36.44
N PRO A 611 -0.84 9.44 35.29
CA PRO A 611 -2.20 9.95 35.23
C PRO A 611 -3.20 9.00 35.89
N SER A 612 -4.26 9.57 36.48
CA SER A 612 -5.38 8.80 37.04
C SER A 612 -6.58 8.87 36.09
N CYS A 613 -6.79 7.83 35.31
CA CYS A 613 -7.83 7.80 34.30
C CYS A 613 -9.21 7.47 34.88
N ALA A 614 -10.26 8.10 34.35
CA ALA A 614 -11.63 7.86 34.78
C ALA A 614 -12.21 6.61 34.10
N GLY A 615 -12.79 5.70 34.88
CA GLY A 615 -13.41 4.48 34.34
C GLY A 615 -12.43 3.64 33.52
N ASN A 616 -12.86 3.25 32.31
CA ASN A 616 -12.06 2.45 31.37
C ASN A 616 -11.33 3.30 30.30
N GLN A 617 -11.12 4.61 30.51
CA GLN A 617 -10.43 5.47 29.55
C GLN A 617 -8.93 5.10 29.47
N PRO A 618 -8.42 4.64 28.32
CA PRO A 618 -7.01 4.28 28.21
C PRO A 618 -6.12 5.51 27.95
N VAL A 619 -4.83 5.39 28.29
CA VAL A 619 -3.79 6.37 27.91
C VAL A 619 -3.40 6.30 26.43
N ARG A 620 -3.87 5.26 25.74
CA ARG A 620 -3.71 5.00 24.31
C ARG A 620 -4.87 4.11 23.83
N THR A 621 -5.63 4.52 22.83
CA THR A 621 -6.69 3.69 22.24
C THR A 621 -6.13 2.40 21.65
N SER A 622 -6.93 1.33 21.60
CA SER A 622 -6.51 0.03 21.03
C SER A 622 -6.67 -0.07 19.51
N PHE A 623 -7.18 0.98 18.87
CA PHE A 623 -7.41 1.04 17.44
C PHE A 623 -6.91 2.38 16.89
N GLN A 624 -6.59 2.36 15.60
CA GLN A 624 -6.08 3.52 14.88
C GLN A 624 -7.24 4.37 14.37
N GLU A 625 -7.12 5.68 14.54
CA GLU A 625 -8.02 6.68 13.98
C GLU A 625 -7.29 7.51 12.94
N ILE A 626 -8.06 8.20 12.09
CA ILE A 626 -7.52 9.17 11.14
C ILE A 626 -8.27 10.48 11.19
N SER A 627 -7.54 11.57 10.90
CA SER A 627 -8.12 12.82 10.40
C SER A 627 -7.68 13.01 8.96
N VAL A 628 -8.57 13.47 8.08
CA VAL A 628 -8.28 13.67 6.65
C VAL A 628 -8.50 15.13 6.26
N SER A 629 -7.52 15.73 5.60
CA SER A 629 -7.62 17.11 5.12
C SER A 629 -8.60 17.25 3.97
N ALA A 630 -9.05 18.48 3.72
CA ALA A 630 -9.62 18.83 2.43
C ALA A 630 -8.61 18.50 1.29
N PRO A 631 -9.09 18.01 0.13
CA PRO A 631 -8.20 17.66 -0.98
C PRO A 631 -7.65 18.90 -1.68
N LEU A 632 -6.34 18.89 -1.96
CA LEU A 632 -5.69 19.86 -2.83
C LEU A 632 -5.63 19.34 -4.26
N THR A 633 -5.72 20.25 -5.24
CA THR A 633 -5.38 19.94 -6.62
C THR A 633 -3.86 20.03 -6.83
N VAL A 634 -3.34 19.27 -7.80
CA VAL A 634 -1.91 19.28 -8.14
C VAL A 634 -1.75 19.62 -9.62
N ALA A 635 -1.07 20.72 -9.91
CA ALA A 635 -0.78 21.10 -11.29
C ALA A 635 0.28 20.16 -11.90
N ALA A 636 0.23 19.96 -13.23
CA ALA A 636 1.18 19.11 -13.92
C ALA A 636 2.63 19.56 -13.67
N GLY A 637 3.48 18.67 -13.18
CA GLY A 637 4.88 18.95 -12.87
C GLY A 637 5.12 19.70 -11.56
N GLU A 638 4.08 20.07 -10.81
CA GLU A 638 4.22 20.91 -9.60
C GLU A 638 5.11 20.27 -8.53
N LEU A 639 5.02 18.95 -8.36
CA LEU A 639 5.77 18.22 -7.34
C LEU A 639 7.05 17.57 -7.89
N ASP A 640 7.31 17.63 -9.21
CA ASP A 640 8.35 16.83 -9.87
C ASP A 640 9.77 17.41 -9.74
N GLY A 641 9.90 18.58 -9.12
CA GLY A 641 11.16 19.29 -8.91
C GLY A 641 11.61 19.34 -7.45
N ALA A 642 12.01 20.53 -7.01
CA ALA A 642 12.32 20.80 -5.62
C ALA A 642 11.07 20.67 -4.74
N ALA A 643 11.25 20.38 -3.45
CA ALA A 643 10.13 20.32 -2.53
C ALA A 643 9.41 21.66 -2.44
N VAL A 644 8.08 21.62 -2.45
CA VAL A 644 7.19 22.77 -2.37
C VAL A 644 6.41 22.74 -1.06
N GLU A 645 6.24 23.90 -0.43
CA GLU A 645 5.40 24.02 0.76
C GLU A 645 3.93 23.85 0.38
N LYS A 646 3.23 22.98 1.10
CA LYS A 646 1.77 22.81 1.01
C LYS A 646 1.15 23.00 2.38
N MET A 647 0.04 23.74 2.42
CA MET A 647 -0.84 23.83 3.58
C MET A 647 -2.08 22.99 3.33
N PHE A 648 -2.39 22.11 4.28
CA PHE A 648 -3.56 21.24 4.28
C PHE A 648 -4.56 21.72 5.31
N ASP A 649 -5.83 21.81 4.90
CA ASP A 649 -6.94 22.25 5.72
C ASP A 649 -7.59 21.06 6.44
N PHE A 650 -7.55 21.08 7.77
CA PHE A 650 -8.17 20.10 8.68
C PHE A 650 -9.32 20.74 9.48
N SER A 651 -9.87 21.88 9.06
CA SER A 651 -10.90 22.61 9.81
C SER A 651 -12.21 21.83 9.98
N ASP A 652 -12.56 20.98 9.00
CA ASP A 652 -13.72 20.08 9.05
C ASP A 652 -13.44 18.78 9.84
N ASP A 653 -12.18 18.32 9.85
CA ASP A 653 -11.75 17.12 10.55
C ASP A 653 -10.43 17.32 11.31
N PRO A 654 -10.44 18.05 12.45
CA PRO A 654 -9.20 18.45 13.13
C PRO A 654 -8.42 17.28 13.71
N ILE A 655 -7.09 17.36 13.69
CA ILE A 655 -6.22 16.41 14.40
C ILE A 655 -6.39 16.65 15.90
N PRO A 656 -6.87 15.69 16.71
CA PRO A 656 -7.21 15.95 18.10
C PRO A 656 -5.99 16.32 18.95
N VAL A 657 -6.17 17.23 19.90
CA VAL A 657 -5.09 17.68 20.81
C VAL A 657 -4.50 16.55 21.67
N ASN A 658 -5.24 15.46 21.85
CA ASN A 658 -4.81 14.27 22.59
C ASN A 658 -4.36 13.11 21.68
N ALA A 659 -3.98 13.40 20.44
CA ALA A 659 -3.37 12.41 19.54
C ALA A 659 -2.06 11.85 20.13
N THR A 660 -1.83 10.57 19.85
CA THR A 660 -0.65 9.77 20.19
C THR A 660 -0.32 8.88 18.98
N ASP A 661 0.90 8.35 18.84
CA ASP A 661 1.31 7.62 17.63
C ASP A 661 1.03 8.40 16.34
N LEU A 662 1.40 9.68 16.32
CA LEU A 662 0.94 10.56 15.26
C LEU A 662 1.87 10.52 14.04
N PHE A 663 1.30 10.11 12.90
CA PHE A 663 1.96 10.16 11.59
C PHE A 663 1.18 11.09 10.67
N ILE A 664 1.91 11.91 9.91
CA ILE A 664 1.34 12.66 8.78
C ILE A 664 1.68 11.90 7.50
N GLN A 665 0.67 11.26 6.93
CA GLN A 665 0.75 10.56 5.66
C GLN A 665 0.13 11.41 4.56
N LEU A 666 0.81 11.52 3.42
CA LEU A 666 0.26 12.11 2.21
C LEU A 666 -0.14 11.01 1.24
N ALA A 667 -1.30 11.17 0.63
CA ALA A 667 -1.76 10.34 -0.48
C ALA A 667 -2.07 11.21 -1.69
N TYR A 668 -1.38 10.93 -2.78
CA TYR A 668 -1.66 11.47 -4.11
C TYR A 668 -2.42 10.43 -4.93
N ARG A 669 -3.42 10.88 -5.70
CA ARG A 669 -4.09 10.07 -6.71
C ARG A 669 -4.37 10.88 -7.98
N GLY A 670 -4.00 10.32 -9.13
CA GLY A 670 -4.15 10.95 -10.45
C GLY A 670 -3.04 10.51 -11.41
N PRO A 671 -2.75 11.27 -12.48
CA PRO A 671 -1.72 10.91 -13.44
C PRO A 671 -0.35 10.67 -12.77
N LEU A 672 0.29 9.53 -13.04
CA LEU A 672 1.63 9.19 -12.54
C LEU A 672 2.44 8.51 -13.65
N GLY A 673 3.33 9.28 -14.29
CA GLY A 673 3.98 8.85 -15.53
C GLY A 673 2.97 8.67 -16.66
N GLU A 674 2.89 7.47 -17.24
CA GLU A 674 1.93 7.14 -18.30
C GLU A 674 0.60 6.56 -17.77
N GLU A 675 0.48 6.32 -16.46
CA GLU A 675 -0.75 5.80 -15.86
C GLU A 675 -1.71 6.96 -15.51
N PRO A 676 -2.98 6.93 -15.94
CA PRO A 676 -3.92 8.03 -15.69
C PRO A 676 -4.43 8.09 -14.24
N ASP A 677 -4.42 6.97 -13.51
CA ASP A 677 -4.90 6.84 -12.13
C ASP A 677 -3.86 6.12 -11.25
N GLY A 678 -2.70 6.75 -11.11
CA GLY A 678 -1.65 6.30 -10.21
C GLY A 678 -1.86 6.79 -8.78
N ILE A 679 -1.30 6.04 -7.82
CA ILE A 679 -1.25 6.43 -6.40
C ILE A 679 0.22 6.60 -5.99
N ALA A 680 0.51 7.69 -5.27
CA ALA A 680 1.81 7.89 -4.62
C ALA A 680 1.60 8.27 -3.16
N VAL A 681 2.42 7.70 -2.28
CA VAL A 681 2.31 7.92 -0.83
C VAL A 681 3.63 8.36 -0.22
N GLY A 682 3.54 9.17 0.82
CA GLY A 682 4.67 9.55 1.66
C GLY A 682 4.21 9.64 3.10
N SER A 683 5.08 9.32 4.05
CA SER A 683 4.72 9.36 5.47
C SER A 683 5.84 9.99 6.26
N TYR A 684 5.48 10.84 7.21
CA TYR A 684 6.39 11.43 8.16
C TYR A 684 5.86 11.20 9.56
N ASP A 685 6.73 10.66 10.40
CA ASP A 685 6.48 10.42 11.81
C ASP A 685 6.77 11.69 12.59
N VAL A 686 5.74 12.34 13.15
CA VAL A 686 5.87 13.64 13.82
C VAL A 686 5.92 13.46 15.33
N SER A 687 6.44 14.46 16.03
CA SER A 687 6.29 14.50 17.49
C SER A 687 4.82 14.71 17.84
N GLU A 688 4.35 14.01 18.87
CA GLU A 688 3.01 14.17 19.40
C GLU A 688 2.75 15.59 19.96
N PRO A 689 1.49 15.98 20.22
CA PRO A 689 1.13 17.28 20.73
C PRO A 689 2.04 17.74 21.88
N THR A 690 2.90 18.70 21.55
CA THR A 690 3.93 19.21 22.44
C THR A 690 3.46 20.52 23.03
N PHE A 691 3.10 20.48 24.31
CA PHE A 691 2.56 21.64 25.00
C PHE A 691 3.66 22.62 25.42
N ALA A 692 3.52 23.88 25.05
CA ALA A 692 4.40 24.96 25.47
C ALA A 692 3.59 26.05 26.16
N ALA A 693 3.94 26.34 27.41
CA ALA A 693 3.28 27.39 28.17
C ALA A 693 4.24 28.52 28.53
N ALA A 694 3.71 29.74 28.45
CA ALA A 694 4.33 30.94 28.99
C ALA A 694 3.41 31.56 30.04
N TRP A 695 3.97 31.97 31.18
CA TRP A 695 3.19 32.56 32.27
C TRP A 695 3.87 33.78 32.86
N ASN A 696 3.08 34.63 33.51
CA ASN A 696 3.62 35.77 34.24
C ASN A 696 4.25 35.34 35.58
N ASN A 697 5.57 35.45 35.70
CA ASN A 697 6.36 35.09 36.88
C ASN A 697 7.04 36.32 37.51
N THR A 698 6.45 37.50 37.38
CA THR A 698 7.05 38.74 37.87
C THR A 698 7.00 38.91 39.40
N ASP A 699 6.48 37.93 40.14
CA ASP A 699 6.64 37.83 41.61
C ASP A 699 8.08 37.52 42.01
N TYR A 700 8.89 36.95 41.11
CA TYR A 700 10.30 36.75 41.35
C TYR A 700 11.13 37.23 40.16
N PHE A 701 12.38 37.60 40.43
CA PHE A 701 13.36 37.89 39.40
C PHE A 701 14.63 37.08 39.65
N TRP A 702 15.36 36.79 38.58
CA TRP A 702 16.66 36.15 38.66
C TRP A 702 17.73 37.23 38.76
N ASN A 703 18.49 37.25 39.86
CA ASN A 703 19.55 38.25 40.06
C ASN A 703 20.91 37.84 39.48
N GLY A 704 20.99 36.71 38.77
CA GLY A 704 22.26 36.12 38.29
C GLY A 704 22.73 34.91 39.11
N SER A 705 22.25 34.75 40.34
CA SER A 705 22.66 33.65 41.23
C SER A 705 21.51 32.94 41.97
N ALA A 706 20.40 33.64 42.20
CA ALA A 706 19.26 33.11 42.93
C ALA A 706 17.96 33.79 42.48
N TRP A 707 16.86 33.06 42.67
CA TRP A 707 15.52 33.61 42.58
C TRP A 707 15.23 34.44 43.83
N VAL A 708 14.88 35.70 43.64
CA VAL A 708 14.58 36.66 44.72
C VAL A 708 13.24 37.33 44.47
N ALA A 709 12.53 37.65 45.55
CA ALA A 709 11.21 38.26 45.49
C ALA A 709 11.26 39.63 44.76
N GLN A 710 10.12 40.03 44.21
CA GLN A 710 9.98 41.31 43.52
C GLN A 710 10.46 42.50 44.38
N ASN A 711 10.98 43.54 43.74
CA ASN A 711 11.40 44.78 44.39
C ASN A 711 11.06 46.01 43.54
N SER A 712 11.47 47.22 43.96
CA SER A 712 11.18 48.46 43.22
C SER A 712 11.82 48.51 41.81
N SER A 713 12.97 47.85 41.62
CA SER A 713 13.66 47.78 40.33
C SER A 713 13.12 46.66 39.42
N ASN A 714 12.52 45.62 40.00
CA ASN A 714 11.91 44.49 39.29
C ASN A 714 10.52 44.21 39.90
N PRO A 715 9.53 45.09 39.64
CA PRO A 715 8.22 45.00 40.29
C PRO A 715 7.32 43.97 39.62
N GLN A 716 6.33 43.44 40.35
CA GLN A 716 5.24 42.66 39.73
C GLN A 716 4.53 43.49 38.66
N LYS A 717 4.48 42.97 37.43
CA LYS A 717 3.88 43.65 36.27
C LYS A 717 3.09 42.70 35.39
N GLY A 718 1.93 43.16 34.92
CA GLY A 718 1.13 42.45 33.93
C GLY A 718 1.76 42.52 32.54
N VAL A 719 1.43 41.54 31.70
CA VAL A 719 1.76 41.52 30.27
C VAL A 719 0.53 42.00 29.51
N TYR A 720 0.65 43.04 28.68
CA TYR A 720 -0.48 43.65 27.95
C TYR A 720 -0.86 42.84 26.72
N SER A 721 0.14 42.42 25.95
CA SER A 721 -0.01 41.56 24.79
C SER A 721 1.08 40.50 24.80
N TYR A 722 0.77 39.34 24.24
CA TYR A 722 1.67 38.20 24.19
C TYR A 722 1.76 37.65 22.79
N TRP A 723 2.99 37.48 22.31
CA TRP A 723 3.27 36.83 21.05
C TRP A 723 4.14 35.60 21.28
N ALA A 724 3.96 34.59 20.43
CA ALA A 724 4.88 33.47 20.35
C ALA A 724 5.46 33.37 18.94
N CYS A 725 6.75 33.05 18.90
CA CYS A 725 7.47 32.73 17.69
C CYS A 725 8.13 31.36 17.82
N ALA A 726 8.37 30.67 16.71
CA ALA A 726 8.98 29.35 16.76
C ALA A 726 9.86 29.05 15.53
N GLY A 727 10.76 28.09 15.68
CA GLY A 727 11.68 27.63 14.62
C GLY A 727 12.91 28.52 14.38
N VAL A 728 13.75 28.11 13.41
CA VAL A 728 14.96 28.82 12.97
C VAL A 728 15.02 28.81 11.44
N PRO A 729 14.85 29.95 10.73
CA PRO A 729 14.60 31.28 11.28
C PRO A 729 13.28 31.35 12.06
N SER A 730 13.23 32.23 13.05
CA SER A 730 12.08 32.34 13.96
C SER A 730 10.91 33.03 13.26
N LYS A 731 9.75 32.36 13.24
CA LYS A 731 8.53 32.82 12.59
C LYS A 731 7.43 33.10 13.60
N PHE A 732 6.56 34.05 13.27
CA PHE A 732 5.43 34.43 14.10
C PHE A 732 4.32 33.39 13.99
N VAL A 733 3.91 32.80 15.12
CA VAL A 733 2.98 31.65 15.12
C VAL A 733 1.69 31.91 15.89
N TYR A 734 1.70 32.84 16.85
CA TYR A 734 0.54 33.13 17.69
C TYR A 734 0.55 34.54 18.26
N ARG A 735 -0.62 35.17 18.28
CA ARG A 735 -0.86 36.50 18.84
C ARG A 735 -2.01 36.48 19.84
N TYR A 736 -1.80 37.02 21.04
CA TYR A 736 -2.85 37.34 21.99
C TYR A 736 -2.79 38.81 22.39
N GLN A 737 -3.88 39.53 22.12
CA GLN A 737 -4.01 40.95 22.48
C GLN A 737 -4.91 41.08 23.72
N GLY A 738 -4.43 41.77 24.75
CA GLY A 738 -5.28 42.14 25.88
C GLY A 738 -6.33 43.17 25.46
N ALA A 739 -7.53 43.10 26.03
CA ALA A 739 -8.55 44.13 25.84
C ALA A 739 -8.04 45.50 26.34
N THR A 740 -8.61 46.60 25.83
CA THR A 740 -8.24 47.96 26.25
C THR A 740 -8.29 48.11 27.78
N GLY A 741 -7.14 48.43 28.38
CA GLY A 741 -7.00 48.55 29.84
C GLY A 741 -6.86 47.22 30.61
N ALA A 742 -6.77 46.08 29.93
CA ALA A 742 -6.62 44.76 30.52
C ALA A 742 -5.28 44.09 30.11
N PHE A 743 -4.77 43.22 30.99
CA PHE A 743 -3.54 42.47 30.75
C PHE A 743 -3.82 41.13 30.04
N ALA A 744 -3.13 40.87 28.92
CA ALA A 744 -2.99 39.53 28.36
C ALA A 744 -2.57 38.48 29.40
N MET A 745 -1.68 38.79 30.34
CA MET A 745 -1.40 37.92 31.49
C MET A 745 -1.29 38.72 32.79
N THR A 746 -2.17 38.41 33.74
CA THR A 746 -2.24 39.04 35.08
C THR A 746 -1.05 38.66 35.95
N THR A 747 -0.86 39.40 37.05
CA THR A 747 0.21 39.17 38.03
C THR A 747 -0.15 38.08 39.06
N PRO A 748 0.85 37.47 39.72
CA PRO A 748 0.63 36.60 40.88
C PRO A 748 -0.16 37.30 42.02
N PRO A 749 -0.86 36.57 42.91
CA PRO A 749 -0.82 35.12 43.12
C PRO A 749 -1.65 34.28 42.13
N ASN A 750 -2.43 34.92 41.24
CA ASN A 750 -3.20 34.23 40.19
C ASN A 750 -2.71 34.67 38.80
N PRO A 751 -1.51 34.24 38.40
CA PRO A 751 -0.92 34.70 37.15
C PRO A 751 -1.68 34.17 35.94
N GLY A 752 -1.70 34.97 34.88
CA GLY A 752 -2.16 34.52 33.57
C GLY A 752 -1.09 33.67 32.88
N TYR A 753 -1.52 32.69 32.08
CA TYR A 753 -0.66 31.92 31.20
C TYR A 753 -1.32 31.60 29.86
N VAL A 754 -0.50 31.50 28.81
CA VAL A 754 -0.89 30.98 27.50
C VAL A 754 -0.32 29.58 27.38
N ARG A 755 -1.09 28.62 26.85
CA ARG A 755 -0.59 27.27 26.53
C ARG A 755 -0.92 26.93 25.08
N LEU A 756 0.13 26.80 24.28
CA LEU A 756 0.03 26.37 22.89
C LEU A 756 0.37 24.88 22.78
N ALA A 757 -0.21 24.20 21.80
CA ALA A 757 0.22 22.86 21.39
C ALA A 757 0.87 22.96 20.01
N PHE A 758 1.97 22.23 19.83
CA PHE A 758 2.74 22.18 18.59
C PHE A 758 2.90 20.73 18.13
N LEU A 759 2.87 20.53 16.82
CA LEU A 759 3.39 19.32 16.18
C LEU A 759 4.75 19.63 15.59
N PHE A 760 5.81 19.07 16.16
CA PHE A 760 7.19 19.26 15.69
C PHE A 760 7.64 18.11 14.79
N GLY A 761 8.58 18.37 13.89
CA GLY A 761 9.33 17.30 13.22
C GLY A 761 10.17 16.48 14.21
N LYS A 762 10.76 15.38 13.76
CA LYS A 762 11.68 14.61 14.59
C LYS A 762 13.04 15.31 14.69
N PRO A 763 13.69 15.31 15.88
CA PRO A 763 15.03 15.84 16.02
C PRO A 763 16.00 15.13 15.09
N SER A 764 16.79 15.88 14.31
CA SER A 764 17.81 15.33 13.41
C SER A 764 18.98 14.64 14.14
N SER A 765 19.14 14.90 15.43
CA SER A 765 20.15 14.28 16.28
C SER A 765 19.70 14.23 17.74
N PRO A 766 20.34 13.40 18.58
CA PRO A 766 20.10 13.39 20.02
C PRO A 766 20.47 14.67 20.76
N ASN A 767 20.90 15.74 20.09
CA ASN A 767 21.15 17.06 20.70
C ASN A 767 20.30 18.18 20.08
N SER A 768 19.63 17.90 18.95
CA SER A 768 18.79 18.87 18.26
C SER A 768 17.59 19.25 19.13
N ARG A 769 17.25 20.54 19.18
CA ARG A 769 16.09 21.07 19.92
C ARG A 769 15.37 22.12 19.10
N PHE A 770 14.06 22.19 19.25
CA PHE A 770 13.18 23.19 18.66
C PHE A 770 12.94 24.31 19.67
N ALA A 771 12.99 25.56 19.19
CA ALA A 771 12.82 26.73 20.03
C ALA A 771 11.41 27.30 19.90
N VAL A 772 10.79 27.59 21.03
CA VAL A 772 9.60 28.44 21.15
C VAL A 772 10.00 29.70 21.92
N ARG A 773 9.78 30.87 21.34
CA ARG A 773 10.12 32.17 21.92
C ARG A 773 8.87 32.88 22.38
N SER A 774 8.85 33.25 23.65
CA SER A 774 7.88 34.15 24.26
C SER A 774 8.32 35.59 24.05
N VAL A 775 7.42 36.42 23.51
CA VAL A 775 7.63 37.86 23.32
C VAL A 775 6.57 38.60 24.14
N PRO A 776 6.87 38.94 25.42
CA PRO A 776 5.95 39.67 26.28
C PRO A 776 5.98 41.17 25.97
N ILE A 777 4.81 41.82 25.95
CA ILE A 777 4.71 43.27 25.73
C ILE A 777 4.26 43.95 27.02
N MET A 778 5.08 44.84 27.57
CA MET A 778 4.84 45.53 28.85
C MET A 778 4.86 47.06 28.65
N GLN A 779 3.85 47.78 29.16
CA GLN A 779 3.60 49.21 28.88
C GLN A 779 4.67 50.19 29.43
N THR A 780 5.37 49.84 30.52
CA THR A 780 6.34 50.76 31.18
C THR A 780 7.64 50.04 31.49
N SER A 781 8.78 50.75 31.37
CA SER A 781 10.08 50.22 31.83
C SER A 781 10.04 49.91 33.35
N PRO A 782 10.67 48.84 33.83
CA PRO A 782 11.38 47.80 33.05
C PRO A 782 10.39 46.85 32.35
N SER A 783 10.80 46.32 31.18
CA SER A 783 10.11 45.23 30.47
C SER A 783 10.85 43.91 30.73
N ALA A 784 10.10 42.82 30.88
CA ALA A 784 10.70 41.48 30.93
C ALA A 784 11.29 41.12 29.56
N GLN A 785 12.45 40.46 29.56
CA GLN A 785 13.13 40.05 28.34
C GLN A 785 12.35 38.96 27.60
N MET A 786 12.51 38.90 26.28
CA MET A 786 12.11 37.71 25.52
C MET A 786 12.78 36.46 26.06
N ARG A 787 12.07 35.34 26.09
CA ARG A 787 12.60 34.05 26.56
C ARG A 787 12.39 32.98 25.52
N SER A 788 13.37 32.10 25.36
CA SER A 788 13.27 30.94 24.50
C SER A 788 13.34 29.66 25.33
N GLY A 789 12.46 28.73 25.00
CA GLY A 789 12.29 27.44 25.61
C GLY A 789 12.56 26.42 24.52
N PHE A 790 13.15 25.29 24.92
CA PHE A 790 13.67 24.34 23.97
C PHE A 790 13.09 22.96 24.25
N THR A 791 12.60 22.31 23.20
CA THR A 791 12.01 20.98 23.25
C THR A 791 12.65 20.06 22.22
N ARG A 792 12.44 18.75 22.34
CA ARG A 792 12.68 17.78 21.27
C ARG A 792 11.40 17.32 20.59
N GLY A 793 10.26 17.89 20.99
CA GLY A 793 8.96 17.27 20.83
C GLY A 793 8.69 16.27 21.95
N GLN A 794 7.42 16.09 22.27
CA GLN A 794 6.93 14.98 23.09
C GLN A 794 6.92 13.71 22.25
N ILE A 795 7.25 12.57 22.87
CA ILE A 795 7.12 11.24 22.25
C ILE A 795 6.10 10.41 23.03
N ARG A 796 5.04 10.01 22.34
CA ARG A 796 3.94 9.18 22.86
C ARG A 796 3.60 8.12 21.82
N GLN A 797 4.57 7.25 21.57
CA GLN A 797 4.59 6.38 20.41
C GLN A 797 4.93 4.93 20.79
N ALA A 798 4.15 3.99 20.27
CA ALA A 798 4.41 2.56 20.27
C ALA A 798 5.15 2.15 19.00
N ASN A 799 5.86 1.03 19.03
CA ASN A 799 6.43 0.45 17.80
C ASN A 799 5.46 -0.42 17.01
N LYS A 800 4.30 -0.76 17.58
CA LYS A 800 3.25 -1.59 16.98
C LYS A 800 1.88 -0.91 17.07
N GLU A 801 0.99 -1.21 16.13
CA GLU A 801 -0.38 -0.67 16.12
C GLU A 801 -1.20 -1.24 17.30
N LEU A 802 -1.12 -2.56 17.49
CA LEU A 802 -1.67 -3.27 18.65
C LEU A 802 -0.54 -3.54 19.64
N VAL A 803 -0.76 -3.17 20.91
CA VAL A 803 0.19 -3.45 21.98
C VAL A 803 -0.46 -4.07 23.21
N ALA A 804 0.28 -4.93 23.91
CA ALA A 804 -0.19 -5.60 25.11
C ALA A 804 -0.48 -4.60 26.25
N PRO A 805 -1.52 -4.83 27.09
CA PRO A 805 -1.82 -3.96 28.24
C PRO A 805 -0.64 -3.80 29.22
N ALA A 806 0.19 -4.84 29.38
CA ALA A 806 1.38 -4.78 30.24
C ALA A 806 2.43 -3.77 29.73
N THR A 807 2.54 -3.61 28.40
CA THR A 807 3.45 -2.66 27.77
C THR A 807 2.99 -1.22 28.01
N LEU A 808 1.68 -0.97 27.96
CA LEU A 808 1.10 0.33 28.31
C LEU A 808 1.28 0.70 29.79
N ALA A 809 1.29 -0.29 30.69
CA ALA A 809 1.46 -0.09 32.12
C ALA A 809 2.91 0.25 32.55
N SER A 810 3.88 0.17 31.64
CA SER A 810 5.30 0.43 31.94
C SER A 810 5.99 1.22 30.81
N PRO A 811 5.59 2.49 30.59
CA PRO A 811 6.11 3.31 29.50
C PRO A 811 7.59 3.68 29.65
N TYR A 812 8.31 3.69 28.53
CA TYR A 812 9.67 4.19 28.41
C TYR A 812 9.71 5.73 28.42
N LEU A 813 10.87 6.27 28.80
CA LEU A 813 11.18 7.69 28.87
C LEU A 813 12.36 8.03 27.96
N GLY A 814 12.35 9.21 27.35
CA GLY A 814 13.49 9.75 26.61
C GLY A 814 13.82 8.96 25.34
N CYS A 815 12.80 8.40 24.68
CA CYS A 815 12.97 7.52 23.52
C CYS A 815 13.67 8.18 22.32
N PHE A 816 13.67 9.52 22.22
CA PHE A 816 14.49 10.24 21.23
C PHE A 816 16.00 10.16 21.48
N GLN A 817 16.45 9.87 22.71
CA GLN A 817 17.88 9.73 23.04
C GLN A 817 18.40 8.34 22.70
N SER A 818 17.65 7.32 23.09
CA SER A 818 17.95 5.92 22.83
C SER A 818 16.63 5.17 22.67
N PRO A 819 16.25 4.76 21.45
CA PRO A 819 15.06 3.94 21.25
C PRO A 819 15.15 2.64 22.06
N PRO A 820 14.03 2.15 22.64
CA PRO A 820 14.02 0.87 23.33
C PRO A 820 14.38 -0.29 22.39
N THR A 821 15.06 -1.31 22.91
CA THR A 821 15.43 -2.51 22.13
C THR A 821 14.42 -3.66 22.29
N ALA A 822 13.35 -3.46 23.07
CA ALA A 822 12.32 -4.46 23.27
C ALA A 822 11.55 -4.72 21.97
N ALA A 823 11.10 -5.96 21.77
CA ALA A 823 10.30 -6.34 20.58
C ALA A 823 8.99 -5.56 20.48
N GLU A 824 8.44 -5.17 21.63
CA GLU A 824 7.28 -4.32 21.78
C GLU A 824 7.60 -3.27 22.86
N TYR A 825 7.29 -2.00 22.60
CA TYR A 825 7.47 -0.92 23.57
C TYR A 825 6.46 0.22 23.37
N TRP A 826 6.25 0.97 24.44
CA TRP A 826 5.45 2.20 24.48
C TRP A 826 6.28 3.32 25.08
N CYS A 827 6.48 4.41 24.34
CA CYS A 827 7.09 5.63 24.84
C CYS A 827 5.98 6.58 25.29
N PHE A 828 6.15 7.26 26.43
CA PHE A 828 5.19 8.28 26.87
C PHE A 828 5.90 9.32 27.73
N ASP A 829 6.47 10.36 27.12
CA ASP A 829 7.23 11.34 27.89
C ASP A 829 6.33 12.22 28.80
N PRO A 830 6.82 12.59 30.00
CA PRO A 830 6.05 13.42 30.93
C PRO A 830 6.09 14.90 30.55
N VAL A 831 5.06 15.63 30.93
CA VAL A 831 5.01 17.10 30.88
C VAL A 831 5.52 17.70 32.20
N GLN A 832 6.04 18.93 32.14
CA GLN A 832 6.61 19.62 33.28
C GLN A 832 5.54 20.29 34.15
N LYS A 833 5.62 20.07 35.46
CA LYS A 833 4.87 20.81 36.47
C LYS A 833 5.76 21.83 37.15
N ARG A 834 5.31 23.09 37.18
CA ARG A 834 5.99 24.19 37.88
C ARG A 834 5.02 25.00 38.71
N ARG A 835 5.45 25.47 39.90
CA ARG A 835 4.59 26.24 40.84
C ARG A 835 3.23 25.58 41.14
N GLY A 836 3.17 24.25 41.08
CA GLY A 836 1.94 23.47 41.30
C GLY A 836 1.05 23.26 40.07
N ILE A 837 1.37 23.85 38.91
CA ILE A 837 0.58 23.81 37.67
C ILE A 837 1.30 22.96 36.62
N ALA A 838 0.58 22.06 35.93
CA ALA A 838 1.11 21.32 34.79
C ALA A 838 1.17 22.25 33.57
N PHE A 839 2.36 22.68 33.16
CA PHE A 839 2.51 23.70 32.12
C PHE A 839 2.65 23.12 30.72
N GLY A 840 3.29 21.96 30.59
CA GLY A 840 3.62 21.39 29.28
C GLY A 840 5.04 20.86 29.24
N ASP A 841 5.47 20.40 28.09
CA ASP A 841 6.88 20.05 27.85
C ASP A 841 7.78 21.27 28.00
N ILE A 842 7.35 22.39 27.44
CA ILE A 842 8.02 23.69 27.58
C ILE A 842 7.30 24.51 28.64
N ALA A 843 8.03 24.90 29.69
CA ALA A 843 7.53 25.75 30.77
C ALA A 843 8.38 27.05 30.86
N GLN A 844 7.86 28.15 30.31
CA GLN A 844 8.56 29.44 30.19
C GLN A 844 8.02 30.51 31.16
N PRO A 845 8.76 30.85 32.23
CA PRO A 845 8.42 32.00 33.05
C PRO A 845 8.76 33.31 32.33
N ILE A 846 7.87 34.29 32.44
CA ILE A 846 8.15 35.69 32.09
C ILE A 846 8.57 36.42 33.37
N TYR A 847 9.86 36.80 33.44
CA TYR A 847 10.49 37.39 34.62
C TYR A 847 11.60 38.38 34.24
N PHE A 848 11.98 39.25 35.17
CA PHE A 848 13.10 40.17 34.99
C PHE A 848 14.44 39.48 35.26
N SER A 849 15.46 39.80 34.47
CA SER A 849 16.82 39.38 34.79
C SER A 849 17.89 40.19 34.07
N ILE A 850 19.12 40.07 34.57
CA ILE A 850 20.36 40.51 33.93
C ILE A 850 21.08 39.37 33.17
N LEU A 851 20.72 38.10 33.43
CA LEU A 851 21.26 36.89 32.78
C LEU A 851 20.13 35.85 32.59
N ASP A 852 20.34 34.79 31.83
CA ASP A 852 19.37 33.68 31.80
C ASP A 852 19.37 32.95 33.16
N GLY A 853 18.18 32.82 33.76
CA GLY A 853 17.96 32.16 35.03
C GLY A 853 17.87 30.64 34.93
N THR A 854 18.17 29.96 36.04
CA THR A 854 17.95 28.52 36.18
C THR A 854 16.46 28.21 36.32
N ASP A 855 16.09 26.92 36.40
CA ASP A 855 14.69 26.51 36.58
C ASP A 855 14.01 27.28 37.73
N VAL A 856 12.78 27.72 37.49
CA VAL A 856 12.01 28.60 38.38
C VAL A 856 11.79 27.97 39.76
N ASP A 857 11.76 26.64 39.85
CA ASP A 857 11.50 25.92 41.09
C ASP A 857 12.78 25.45 41.81
N SER A 858 13.96 25.95 41.39
CA SER A 858 15.27 25.52 41.93
C SER A 858 15.56 25.81 43.40
N VAL A 859 14.69 26.59 44.04
CA VAL A 859 14.65 26.87 45.48
C VAL A 859 13.17 26.95 45.81
N PRO A 860 12.62 26.34 46.89
CA PRO A 860 11.19 26.08 46.98
C PRO A 860 10.37 27.37 46.95
N LEU A 861 9.85 27.69 45.76
CA LEU A 861 8.88 28.75 45.55
C LEU A 861 7.50 28.19 45.91
N PRO A 862 6.64 28.97 46.59
CA PRO A 862 5.33 28.47 46.99
C PRO A 862 4.45 28.19 45.76
N PRO A 863 3.63 27.12 45.79
CA PRO A 863 2.68 26.84 44.71
C PRO A 863 1.65 27.97 44.59
N TRP A 864 1.09 28.15 43.39
CA TRP A 864 -0.05 29.06 43.22
C TRP A 864 -1.35 28.40 43.64
N SER A 865 -2.25 29.19 44.20
CA SER A 865 -3.62 28.77 44.53
C SER A 865 -4.45 28.51 43.28
N SER A 866 -4.22 29.27 42.20
CA SER A 866 -4.76 29.04 40.86
C SER A 866 -3.96 29.86 39.82
N ALA A 867 -3.88 29.39 38.59
CA ALA A 867 -3.35 30.15 37.45
C ALA A 867 -4.44 30.22 36.38
N GLN A 868 -4.54 31.35 35.66
CA GLN A 868 -5.58 31.57 34.66
C GLN A 868 -5.05 31.30 33.26
N VAL A 869 -5.58 30.27 32.61
CA VAL A 869 -5.30 30.03 31.19
C VAL A 869 -5.97 31.11 30.33
N ARG A 870 -5.33 31.49 29.22
CA ARG A 870 -5.90 32.40 28.24
C ARG A 870 -6.52 31.64 27.07
N ASP A 871 -7.79 31.91 26.86
CA ASP A 871 -8.56 31.51 25.70
C ASP A 871 -8.55 32.59 24.62
N GLY A 872 -8.61 32.18 23.35
CA GLY A 872 -8.61 33.03 22.17
C GLY A 872 -7.21 33.34 21.62
N GLY A 873 -7.11 34.49 20.96
CA GLY A 873 -5.94 34.87 20.16
C GLY A 873 -6.01 34.33 18.73
N GLU A 874 -5.01 34.71 17.93
CA GLU A 874 -4.92 34.40 16.51
C GLU A 874 -3.78 33.41 16.28
N ILE A 875 -4.07 32.26 15.66
CA ILE A 875 -3.06 31.29 15.21
C ILE A 875 -2.48 31.75 13.88
N LYS A 876 -1.48 32.64 13.92
CA LYS A 876 -0.79 33.18 12.74
C LYS A 876 -0.14 32.11 11.86
N PHE A 877 0.16 30.94 12.42
CA PHE A 877 0.65 29.80 11.66
C PHE A 877 -0.33 29.34 10.56
N ASN A 878 -1.63 29.59 10.72
CA ASN A 878 -2.68 29.16 9.79
C ASN A 878 -2.93 30.17 8.66
N ASP A 879 -2.26 31.32 8.66
CA ASP A 879 -2.47 32.37 7.65
C ASP A 879 -1.99 31.90 6.26
N ALA A 880 -2.72 32.21 5.20
CA ALA A 880 -2.32 31.80 3.85
C ALA A 880 -0.98 32.44 3.43
N GLY A 881 -0.16 31.70 2.68
CA GLY A 881 1.14 32.18 2.18
C GLY A 881 2.31 31.90 3.12
N ALA A 882 3.44 32.60 2.92
CA ALA A 882 4.66 32.39 3.69
C ALA A 882 4.53 32.92 5.12
N LEU A 883 5.14 32.23 6.08
CA LEU A 883 5.13 32.66 7.49
C LEU A 883 5.89 33.98 7.69
N ALA A 884 5.24 34.93 8.36
CA ALA A 884 5.83 36.19 8.80
C ALA A 884 7.00 35.95 9.78
N ASN A 885 8.01 36.82 9.73
CA ASN A 885 9.13 36.75 10.66
C ASN A 885 8.67 37.08 12.08
N CYS A 886 9.47 36.66 13.06
CA CYS A 886 9.19 37.01 14.45
C CYS A 886 9.38 38.51 14.68
N PRO A 887 8.35 39.25 15.10
CA PRO A 887 8.45 40.70 15.30
C PRO A 887 9.36 41.04 16.50
N PRO A 888 10.03 42.20 16.49
CA PRO A 888 10.80 42.67 17.63
C PRO A 888 9.89 42.99 18.82
N GLN A 889 10.40 42.83 20.05
CA GLN A 889 9.68 43.25 21.25
C GLN A 889 9.51 44.78 21.24
N PRO A 890 8.27 45.33 21.28
CA PRO A 890 8.05 46.77 21.27
C PRO A 890 8.67 47.47 22.49
N THR A 891 9.21 48.67 22.29
CA THR A 891 9.87 49.49 23.33
C THR A 891 9.00 50.63 23.89
N ALA A 892 7.81 50.85 23.33
CA ALA A 892 6.86 51.90 23.72
C ALA A 892 5.46 51.35 24.04
N ALA A 893 4.67 52.12 24.79
CA ALA A 893 3.31 51.78 25.19
C ALA A 893 2.37 51.67 23.96
N PRO A 894 1.54 50.61 23.85
CA PRO A 894 0.61 50.46 22.75
C PRO A 894 -0.68 51.26 23.02
N GLU A 895 -0.71 52.52 22.61
CA GLU A 895 -1.95 53.31 22.49
C GLU A 895 -2.35 53.64 21.04
N GLU A 896 -1.63 53.12 20.03
CA GLU A 896 -2.07 53.16 18.63
C GLU A 896 -2.07 51.75 18.04
N ILE A 897 -3.26 51.16 17.98
CA ILE A 897 -3.55 49.86 17.33
C ILE A 897 -3.02 49.83 15.88
N GLU A 898 -2.99 51.00 15.21
CA GLU A 898 -2.48 51.18 13.85
C GLU A 898 -0.96 50.95 13.69
N TYR A 899 -0.14 51.23 14.71
CA TYR A 899 1.33 51.05 14.61
C TYR A 899 1.73 49.56 14.60
N LEU A 900 0.94 48.70 15.26
CA LEU A 900 1.21 47.26 15.34
C LEU A 900 0.74 46.51 14.10
N ASP A 901 -0.40 46.90 13.53
CA ASP A 901 -0.85 46.40 12.22
C ASP A 901 0.06 46.95 11.09
N TRP A 902 0.56 48.18 11.23
CA TRP A 902 1.58 48.73 10.32
C TRP A 902 2.92 47.97 10.37
N LEU A 903 3.39 47.51 11.54
CA LEU A 903 4.60 46.67 11.61
C LEU A 903 4.40 45.32 10.90
N GLU A 904 3.20 44.74 10.98
CA GLU A 904 2.83 43.50 10.27
C GLU A 904 2.76 43.73 8.75
N GLU A 905 2.16 44.84 8.29
CA GLU A 905 2.11 45.23 6.87
C GLU A 905 3.49 45.63 6.29
N ALA A 906 4.28 46.42 7.02
CA ALA A 906 5.61 46.86 6.58
C ALA A 906 6.57 45.68 6.38
N GLU A 907 6.48 44.67 7.27
CA GLU A 907 7.29 43.45 7.16
C GLU A 907 6.82 42.53 6.02
N LEU A 908 5.51 42.47 5.75
CA LEU A 908 4.96 41.77 4.57
C LEU A 908 5.32 42.46 3.24
N LEU A 909 5.49 43.79 3.25
CA LEU A 909 5.86 44.60 2.08
C LEU A 909 7.37 44.75 1.87
N GLY A 910 8.21 44.28 2.80
CA GLY A 910 9.67 44.34 2.71
C GLY A 910 10.27 45.73 2.94
N GLU A 911 9.53 46.64 3.58
CA GLU A 911 10.02 47.97 3.96
C GLU A 911 10.52 47.92 5.41
N GLY A 912 11.84 47.79 5.58
CA GLY A 912 12.51 47.73 6.89
C GLY A 912 12.90 49.09 7.45
#